data_AF-A0A7M3PNI6-F1
#
_entry.id   AF-A0A7M3PNI6-F1
#
_cell.length_a   1.000
_cell.length_b   1.000
_cell.length_c   1.000
_cell.angle_alpha   90.00
_cell.angle_beta   90.00
_cell.angle_gamma   90.00
#
_symmetry.space_group_name_H-M   'P 1'
#
loop_
_entity.id
_entity.type
_entity.pdbx_description
1 polymer ?
#
loop_
_entity_poly.entity_id
_entity_poly.type
_entity_poly.pdbx_seq_one_letter_code
_entity_poly.pdbx_strand_id
1 'polypeptide(L)'
;MNKKFLSAILFGALMVTSTGTFVSCKDYDDDIDSLNEKVDKLTKDLSELQAAAGKYVTAVKYDAATGKLTVTGGNGETFQLPMPAELPTYSLKVVDGKIQLLDGDKVVSEAPLPTTDAPAAFDPTLLKWNNGYLYYGDVKISGVEKPQSVGSITEVKDEETGEVIGYVIELDGKSATFSVVTDLKALVFEPELYYQGIEAIAVKSFVYKALTAKDVNADADNKDDAPVQETATTEVTPELSATYHMNPSTADVRNLVKEDLKFLAYDKEYARAADGVVVPEISKVEPKNGELTVWAKLTEGTIKDIENDNKVTVLALQANYLNGDNKRSVITSDYAAVKAVKITDLVLNNAKVAGESHLAVKAADAIQNAPEVKVAWNETVDLAEYVQTHYGAGDAHTKWDENAASGTVEKAGFSYSYELVGYIDGSNKTSQSAHAALKGSVLRPQLPKDGKAAEWGATEQNQATVGRMPLVRVFLNDNNSKKKVAVGYLKVEITGAPAEDRITATTEYTFNEGFTLSCRTEDWVQEVTWFQIEEQILAQLNISKEDFERSYIYDGPMIQYSEATLDAMPLTKLSTKVEQTKVDVEGTMTEVLQWTIPANYAYEYFSANASMKAVVRYTKQNKDIQGVVISNDYVYVTLTWAPNPRNVNPTGTLADADKTKQYWFAGNSNEGGSGYNEIHVNTEVPAATGHNIMNFNKFILETFNGHDVTISEIPAVYTDFADTKLTKTFRFVDPKGAKLTGVSKTVYTMSVNADRTQLLASSEAVANTVVATIKDAANNDGEDLIQLEDNSVAKDLLNVAGRDDLANNLTARLSVETLNGCGKSLNEVTNNEFDVKFLRPITVKADKMDNFKDGVDVGAEGSVIDVKLAFTDWRNYAFVTTPINYYTYYGVKSITIDTDKAQTTVNGKYEPIPAGMKVEYSGVEDISAGKFGKLTYINNKAEVGEFDIKLPVAVKYAWGTVEFDIVCHVAKTVK
;
A
#
# COMPACT_ATOMS: atom_id res chain seq x y z
N MET A 1 21.29 1.25 -5.90
CA MET A 1 20.67 1.86 -4.72
C MET A 1 19.38 2.54 -5.14
N ASN A 2 18.23 1.91 -4.88
CA ASN A 2 16.91 2.52 -4.97
C ASN A 2 16.05 1.84 -3.88
N LYS A 3 15.70 2.60 -2.84
CA LYS A 3 14.89 2.15 -1.70
C LYS A 3 13.44 2.52 -1.96
N LYS A 4 12.57 1.51 -2.13
CA LYS A 4 11.11 1.61 -1.98
C LYS A 4 10.57 0.25 -1.52
N PHE A 5 10.49 0.02 -0.22
CA PHE A 5 9.70 -1.04 0.41
C PHE A 5 9.49 -0.68 1.87
N LEU A 6 8.25 -0.33 2.26
CA LEU A 6 7.69 -0.39 3.62
C LEU A 6 6.29 0.26 3.61
N SER A 7 5.24 -0.57 3.50
CA SER A 7 3.91 -0.42 4.13
C SER A 7 2.91 -1.39 3.48
N ALA A 8 2.82 -2.62 4.01
CA ALA A 8 1.75 -3.56 3.64
C ALA A 8 1.52 -4.68 4.68
N ILE A 9 1.85 -4.48 5.96
CA ILE A 9 1.58 -5.48 7.02
C ILE A 9 1.20 -4.77 8.32
N LEU A 10 -0.07 -4.37 8.46
CA LEU A 10 -0.70 -4.19 9.78
C LEU A 10 -2.25 -4.05 9.73
N PHE A 11 -2.97 -4.95 9.04
CA PHE A 11 -4.44 -5.01 9.15
C PHE A 11 -5.01 -6.45 9.12
N GLY A 12 -4.22 -7.44 9.56
CA GLY A 12 -4.63 -8.84 9.63
C GLY A 12 -4.58 -9.39 11.04
N ALA A 13 -5.34 -8.82 11.99
CA ALA A 13 -5.46 -9.38 13.33
C ALA A 13 -6.69 -8.86 14.10
N LEU A 14 -7.90 -9.23 13.67
CA LEU A 14 -9.04 -9.52 14.55
C LEU A 14 -10.19 -10.04 13.69
N MET A 15 -10.55 -11.32 13.81
CA MET A 15 -11.91 -11.89 13.70
C MET A 15 -11.81 -13.42 13.64
N VAL A 16 -11.77 -14.05 14.81
CA VAL A 16 -12.19 -15.45 15.00
C VAL A 16 -13.15 -15.43 16.17
N THR A 17 -14.45 -15.67 15.92
CA THR A 17 -15.32 -16.60 16.70
C THR A 17 -16.79 -16.51 16.29
N SER A 18 -17.42 -17.69 16.29
CA SER A 18 -18.85 -18.03 16.37
C SER A 18 -19.65 -18.30 15.08
N THR A 19 -19.95 -19.59 14.90
CA THR A 19 -20.94 -20.20 14.01
C THR A 19 -22.32 -20.28 14.68
N GLY A 20 -23.42 -20.06 13.94
CA GLY A 20 -24.76 -20.49 14.37
C GLY A 20 -25.99 -19.97 13.59
N THR A 21 -26.62 -20.88 12.82
CA THR A 21 -28.02 -20.94 12.32
C THR A 21 -28.49 -20.04 11.15
N PHE A 22 -28.94 -20.72 10.08
CA PHE A 22 -29.52 -20.18 8.85
C PHE A 22 -31.03 -19.86 8.99
N VAL A 23 -31.43 -18.68 8.51
CA VAL A 23 -32.79 -18.32 8.09
C VAL A 23 -32.68 -17.82 6.63
N SER A 24 -33.61 -18.21 5.78
CA SER A 24 -33.62 -17.97 4.33
C SER A 24 -33.54 -16.47 3.95
N CYS A 25 -32.39 -16.02 3.44
CA CYS A 25 -32.11 -14.64 3.01
C CYS A 25 -32.37 -14.41 1.52
N LYS A 26 -33.64 -14.22 1.12
CA LYS A 26 -33.95 -13.52 -0.13
C LYS A 26 -34.54 -12.12 0.12
N ASP A 27 -35.18 -11.90 1.27
CA ASP A 27 -35.57 -10.56 1.72
C ASP A 27 -34.45 -9.82 2.48
N TYR A 28 -33.42 -10.53 2.97
CA TYR A 28 -32.29 -9.87 3.65
C TYR A 28 -31.34 -9.20 2.67
N ASP A 29 -31.15 -9.70 1.44
CA ASP A 29 -30.24 -9.09 0.47
C ASP A 29 -30.83 -7.78 -0.10
N ASP A 30 -32.13 -7.72 -0.37
CA ASP A 30 -32.79 -6.48 -0.85
C ASP A 30 -32.88 -5.41 0.26
N ASP A 31 -33.09 -5.82 1.52
CA ASP A 31 -33.03 -4.92 2.68
C ASP A 31 -31.59 -4.48 3.01
N ILE A 32 -30.60 -5.35 2.78
CA ILE A 32 -29.17 -5.04 2.90
C ILE A 32 -28.71 -4.14 1.76
N ASP A 33 -29.21 -4.28 0.53
CA ASP A 33 -28.88 -3.39 -0.59
C ASP A 33 -29.56 -2.02 -0.44
N SER A 34 -30.78 -1.95 0.11
CA SER A 34 -31.42 -0.67 0.46
C SER A 34 -30.81 -0.01 1.71
N LEU A 35 -30.34 -0.80 2.69
CA LEU A 35 -29.53 -0.29 3.78
C LEU A 35 -28.12 0.08 3.31
N ASN A 36 -27.49 -0.66 2.41
CA ASN A 36 -26.17 -0.38 1.84
C ASN A 36 -26.25 0.85 0.94
N GLU A 37 -27.28 1.06 0.12
CA GLU A 37 -27.47 2.32 -0.62
C GLU A 37 -27.67 3.53 0.31
N LYS A 38 -28.25 3.33 1.50
CA LYS A 38 -28.35 4.37 2.54
C LYS A 38 -27.06 4.52 3.36
N VAL A 39 -26.35 3.43 3.63
CA VAL A 39 -25.10 3.33 4.42
C VAL A 39 -23.88 3.77 3.59
N ASP A 40 -23.87 3.55 2.28
CA ASP A 40 -22.93 4.05 1.26
C ASP A 40 -23.11 5.55 1.01
N LYS A 41 -24.34 6.07 1.21
CA LYS A 41 -24.59 7.52 1.33
C LYS A 41 -24.10 8.12 2.65
N LEU A 42 -23.83 7.28 3.65
CA LEU A 42 -23.49 7.61 5.03
C LEU A 42 -22.01 7.36 5.37
N THR A 43 -21.24 6.70 4.50
CA THR A 43 -19.86 6.26 4.77
C THR A 43 -18.97 6.42 3.52
N LYS A 44 -18.84 7.64 3.00
CA LYS A 44 -17.89 7.95 1.92
C LYS A 44 -16.54 8.33 2.49
N ASP A 45 -15.44 8.13 1.78
CA ASP A 45 -14.19 8.78 2.17
C ASP A 45 -14.22 10.29 1.81
N LEU A 46 -13.26 11.06 2.34
CA LEU A 46 -13.24 12.52 2.17
C LEU A 46 -13.11 12.94 0.68
N SER A 47 -12.46 12.13 -0.15
CA SER A 47 -12.27 12.38 -1.59
C SER A 47 -13.53 12.05 -2.40
N GLU A 48 -14.21 10.97 -2.07
CA GLU A 48 -15.50 10.59 -2.65
C GLU A 48 -16.62 11.55 -2.24
N LEU A 49 -16.58 12.07 -1.01
CA LEU A 49 -17.50 13.10 -0.55
C LEU A 49 -17.35 14.37 -1.40
N GLN A 50 -16.13 14.81 -1.69
CA GLN A 50 -15.88 15.98 -2.53
C GLN A 50 -16.28 15.75 -4.00
N ALA A 51 -16.10 14.53 -4.51
CA ALA A 51 -16.57 14.15 -5.85
C ALA A 51 -18.11 14.13 -5.93
N ALA A 52 -18.78 13.65 -4.88
CA ALA A 52 -20.24 13.49 -4.84
C ALA A 52 -20.98 14.81 -4.52
N ALA A 53 -20.51 15.58 -3.55
CA ALA A 53 -21.10 16.87 -3.16
C ALA A 53 -20.71 18.01 -4.12
N GLY A 54 -19.63 17.81 -4.91
CA GLY A 54 -19.05 18.82 -5.78
C GLY A 54 -18.18 19.82 -5.01
N LYS A 55 -17.62 20.79 -5.75
CA LYS A 55 -16.76 21.85 -5.19
C LYS A 55 -17.55 22.96 -4.49
N TYR A 56 -18.85 23.07 -4.75
CA TYR A 56 -19.71 24.14 -4.26
C TYR A 56 -20.79 23.58 -3.32
N VAL A 57 -20.93 24.17 -2.13
CA VAL A 57 -21.83 23.70 -1.08
C VAL A 57 -22.67 24.86 -0.54
N THR A 58 -23.89 24.59 -0.08
CA THR A 58 -24.71 25.59 0.61
C THR A 58 -24.51 25.58 2.12
N ALA A 59 -24.08 24.45 2.69
CA ALA A 59 -23.81 24.32 4.12
C ALA A 59 -22.91 23.12 4.43
N VAL A 60 -22.05 23.26 5.45
CA VAL A 60 -21.33 22.16 6.09
C VAL A 60 -21.62 22.22 7.59
N LYS A 61 -22.08 21.11 8.18
CA LYS A 61 -22.48 21.05 9.60
C LYS A 61 -21.90 19.80 10.26
N TYR A 62 -21.24 19.95 11.40
CA TYR A 62 -20.76 18.83 12.20
C TYR A 62 -21.59 18.68 13.48
N ASP A 63 -22.03 17.46 13.77
CA ASP A 63 -22.75 17.10 14.99
C ASP A 63 -21.84 16.26 15.90
N ALA A 64 -21.36 16.88 16.98
CA ALA A 64 -20.49 16.25 17.96
C ALA A 64 -21.18 15.15 18.79
N ALA A 65 -22.51 15.18 18.92
CA ALA A 65 -23.24 14.15 19.67
C ALA A 65 -23.37 12.85 18.88
N THR A 66 -23.38 12.93 17.55
CA THR A 66 -23.50 11.77 16.65
C THR A 66 -22.22 11.42 15.91
N GLY A 67 -21.18 12.26 15.99
CA GLY A 67 -19.93 12.08 15.27
C GLY A 67 -20.12 12.14 13.75
N LYS A 68 -21.01 12.99 13.25
CA LYS A 68 -21.36 13.06 11.82
C LYS A 68 -21.17 14.46 11.25
N LEU A 69 -20.44 14.54 10.16
CA LEU A 69 -20.37 15.71 9.28
C LEU A 69 -21.43 15.58 8.19
N THR A 70 -22.24 16.62 8.00
CA THR A 70 -23.22 16.76 6.92
C THR A 70 -22.77 17.86 5.97
N VAL A 71 -22.55 17.52 4.70
CA VAL A 71 -22.26 18.46 3.62
C VAL A 71 -23.49 18.57 2.73
N THR A 72 -23.99 19.78 2.53
CA THR A 72 -25.10 20.06 1.61
C THR A 72 -24.52 20.58 0.30
N GLY A 73 -24.56 19.78 -0.75
CA GLY A 73 -24.06 20.14 -2.07
C GLY A 73 -24.82 21.34 -2.64
N GLY A 74 -24.23 22.00 -3.64
CA GLY A 74 -24.84 23.15 -4.30
C GLY A 74 -26.25 22.85 -4.81
N ASN A 75 -26.53 21.62 -5.24
CA ASN A 75 -27.84 21.13 -5.69
C ASN A 75 -28.90 20.96 -4.58
N GLY A 76 -28.54 21.14 -3.29
CA GLY A 76 -29.42 20.93 -2.14
C GLY A 76 -29.43 19.49 -1.60
N GLU A 77 -28.70 18.56 -2.22
CA GLU A 77 -28.54 17.20 -1.70
C GLU A 77 -27.61 17.20 -0.48
N THR A 78 -27.88 16.30 0.47
CA THR A 78 -27.08 16.18 1.70
C THR A 78 -26.31 14.87 1.71
N PHE A 79 -25.04 14.96 2.10
CA PHE A 79 -24.08 13.86 2.20
C PHE A 79 -23.54 13.80 3.62
N GLN A 80 -23.40 12.60 4.17
CA GLN A 80 -22.94 12.42 5.55
C GLN A 80 -21.63 11.63 5.60
N LEU A 81 -20.72 12.06 6.47
CA LEU A 81 -19.41 11.45 6.72
C LEU A 81 -19.22 11.24 8.23
N PRO A 82 -18.88 10.03 8.71
CA PRO A 82 -18.53 9.82 10.11
C PRO A 82 -17.20 10.53 10.43
N MET A 83 -17.16 11.18 11.58
CA MET A 83 -16.07 12.02 12.06
C MET A 83 -15.82 11.72 13.55
N PRO A 84 -14.56 11.76 14.04
CA PRO A 84 -14.27 11.57 15.46
C PRO A 84 -15.05 12.53 16.35
N ALA A 85 -15.62 12.04 17.47
CA ALA A 85 -16.47 12.83 18.36
C ALA A 85 -15.77 14.11 18.89
N GLU A 86 -14.46 14.05 19.12
CA GLU A 86 -13.62 15.21 19.48
C GLU A 86 -12.81 15.70 18.27
N LEU A 87 -13.23 16.82 17.67
CA LEU A 87 -12.56 17.46 16.55
C LEU A 87 -12.34 18.95 16.82
N PRO A 88 -11.09 19.45 16.73
CA PRO A 88 -10.85 20.89 16.80
C PRO A 88 -11.42 21.58 15.55
N THR A 89 -12.06 22.72 15.78
CA THR A 89 -12.55 23.60 14.71
C THR A 89 -11.70 24.85 14.67
N TYR A 90 -11.14 25.14 13.51
CA TYR A 90 -10.32 26.33 13.29
C TYR A 90 -11.02 27.29 12.31
N SER A 91 -10.58 28.54 12.28
CA SER A 91 -10.92 29.45 11.19
C SER A 91 -9.66 30.02 10.55
N LEU A 92 -9.68 30.17 9.22
CA LEU A 92 -8.67 30.85 8.45
C LEU A 92 -9.21 32.22 8.05
N LYS A 93 -8.43 33.26 8.34
CA LYS A 93 -8.71 34.63 7.91
C LYS A 93 -7.50 35.19 7.18
N VAL A 94 -7.72 35.81 6.02
CA VAL A 94 -6.69 36.65 5.39
C VAL A 94 -6.84 38.06 5.96
N VAL A 95 -5.77 38.61 6.50
CA VAL A 95 -5.69 39.97 7.06
C VAL A 95 -4.33 40.56 6.69
N ASP A 96 -4.33 41.73 6.05
CA ASP A 96 -3.11 42.47 5.72
C ASP A 96 -2.11 41.64 4.88
N GLY A 97 -2.62 40.83 3.93
CA GLY A 97 -1.80 39.97 3.07
C GLY A 97 -1.19 38.74 3.77
N LYS A 98 -1.58 38.49 5.03
CA LYS A 98 -1.23 37.29 5.79
C LYS A 98 -2.44 36.41 6.01
N ILE A 99 -2.24 35.11 6.00
CA ILE A 99 -3.21 34.13 6.44
C ILE A 99 -2.99 33.80 7.92
N GLN A 100 -4.03 33.98 8.73
CA GLN A 100 -4.08 33.68 10.15
C GLN A 100 -4.94 32.43 10.38
N LEU A 101 -4.42 31.47 11.13
CA LEU A 101 -5.17 30.35 11.70
C LEU A 101 -5.61 30.72 13.11
N LEU A 102 -6.92 30.64 13.38
CA LEU A 102 -7.51 30.94 14.67
C LEU A 102 -8.20 29.71 15.28
N ASP A 103 -8.06 29.54 16.58
CA ASP A 103 -8.82 28.63 17.43
C ASP A 103 -9.72 29.48 18.34
N GLY A 104 -11.01 29.50 18.04
CA GLY A 104 -11.91 30.55 18.53
C GLY A 104 -11.38 31.94 18.15
N ASP A 105 -11.19 32.80 19.15
CA ASP A 105 -10.66 34.17 18.96
C ASP A 105 -9.13 34.25 19.06
N LYS A 106 -8.44 33.13 19.32
CA LYS A 106 -6.99 33.11 19.54
C LYS A 106 -6.26 32.77 18.24
N VAL A 107 -5.34 33.65 17.83
CA VAL A 107 -4.42 33.35 16.72
C VAL A 107 -3.46 32.23 17.14
N VAL A 108 -3.50 31.12 16.42
CA VAL A 108 -2.66 29.94 16.60
C VAL A 108 -1.37 30.05 15.78
N SER A 109 -1.47 30.55 14.55
CA SER A 109 -0.32 30.77 13.66
C SER A 109 -0.67 31.77 12.56
N GLU A 110 0.31 32.51 12.04
CA GLU A 110 0.11 33.42 10.91
C GLU A 110 1.31 33.43 9.96
N ALA A 111 1.08 33.63 8.66
CA ALA A 111 2.15 33.80 7.67
C ALA A 111 1.66 34.58 6.44
N PRO A 112 2.56 35.27 5.70
CA PRO A 112 2.21 35.89 4.42
C PRO A 112 1.80 34.85 3.36
N LEU A 113 0.92 35.24 2.43
CA LEU A 113 0.57 34.41 1.28
C LEU A 113 1.80 34.22 0.35
N PRO A 114 1.94 33.04 -0.31
CA PRO A 114 3.16 32.66 -1.02
C PRO A 114 3.35 33.31 -2.41
N THR A 115 2.84 34.52 -2.66
CA THR A 115 2.98 35.22 -3.95
C THR A 115 3.66 36.58 -3.78
N THR A 116 4.55 36.95 -4.73
CA THR A 116 5.22 38.27 -4.75
C THR A 116 4.30 39.39 -5.21
N ASP A 117 3.21 39.05 -5.89
CA ASP A 117 2.09 39.93 -6.23
C ASP A 117 0.81 39.28 -5.69
N ALA A 118 -0.01 40.02 -4.94
CA ALA A 118 -1.28 39.50 -4.43
C ALA A 118 -2.15 39.05 -5.62
N PRO A 119 -2.67 37.79 -5.65
CA PRO A 119 -3.64 37.41 -6.66
C PRO A 119 -4.85 38.36 -6.60
N ALA A 120 -5.45 38.67 -7.75
CA ALA A 120 -6.56 39.63 -7.84
C ALA A 120 -7.78 39.26 -6.95
N ALA A 121 -7.89 37.99 -6.56
CA ALA A 121 -8.82 37.48 -5.55
C ALA A 121 -8.25 36.20 -4.89
N PHE A 122 -8.57 35.99 -3.62
CA PHE A 122 -8.23 34.77 -2.87
C PHE A 122 -9.18 33.63 -3.23
N ASP A 123 -8.65 32.49 -3.71
CA ASP A 123 -9.45 31.31 -4.06
C ASP A 123 -9.34 30.24 -2.95
N PRO A 124 -10.40 30.02 -2.16
CA PRO A 124 -10.38 29.04 -1.08
C PRO A 124 -10.23 27.61 -1.58
N THR A 125 -10.56 27.30 -2.84
CA THR A 125 -10.44 25.93 -3.40
C THR A 125 -9.00 25.47 -3.56
N LEU A 126 -8.05 26.40 -3.58
CA LEU A 126 -6.62 26.14 -3.66
C LEU A 126 -6.03 25.78 -2.30
N LEU A 127 -6.77 25.97 -1.20
CA LEU A 127 -6.32 25.60 0.13
C LEU A 127 -6.37 24.09 0.32
N LYS A 128 -5.27 23.54 0.80
CA LYS A 128 -5.20 22.14 1.24
C LYS A 128 -4.33 22.00 2.47
N TRP A 129 -4.79 21.20 3.43
CA TRP A 129 -3.92 20.74 4.51
C TRP A 129 -3.15 19.52 4.05
N ASN A 130 -1.85 19.48 4.35
CA ASN A 130 -1.02 18.30 4.13
C ASN A 130 0.02 18.20 5.24
N ASN A 131 0.00 17.08 5.98
CA ASN A 131 0.92 16.79 7.08
C ASN A 131 1.01 17.91 8.14
N GLY A 132 -0.13 18.54 8.48
CA GLY A 132 -0.21 19.63 9.47
C GLY A 132 0.20 21.02 8.97
N TYR A 133 0.54 21.15 7.68
CA TYR A 133 0.91 22.42 7.04
C TYR A 133 -0.15 22.86 6.02
N LEU A 134 -0.37 24.17 5.93
CA LEU A 134 -1.28 24.75 4.94
C LEU A 134 -0.56 25.01 3.62
N TYR A 135 -1.22 24.66 2.52
CA TYR A 135 -0.76 24.94 1.16
C TYR A 135 -1.80 25.78 0.43
N TYR A 136 -1.33 26.62 -0.49
CA TYR A 136 -2.16 27.31 -1.48
C TYR A 136 -1.69 26.87 -2.88
N GLY A 137 -2.54 26.14 -3.59
CA GLY A 137 -2.14 25.39 -4.79
C GLY A 137 -1.12 24.32 -4.40
N ASP A 138 0.05 24.33 -5.01
CA ASP A 138 1.17 23.44 -4.67
C ASP A 138 2.24 24.07 -3.77
N VAL A 139 2.02 25.32 -3.33
CA VAL A 139 3.01 26.07 -2.55
C VAL A 139 2.69 26.04 -1.07
N LYS A 140 3.68 25.64 -0.26
CA LYS A 140 3.58 25.60 1.21
C LYS A 140 3.59 27.01 1.79
N ILE A 141 2.60 27.34 2.61
CA ILE A 141 2.59 28.58 3.40
C ILE A 141 3.41 28.36 4.67
N SER A 142 4.70 28.67 4.59
CA SER A 142 5.64 28.45 5.70
C SER A 142 5.34 29.39 6.87
N GLY A 143 4.83 28.84 7.97
CA GLY A 143 4.46 29.59 9.19
C GLY A 143 3.00 29.43 9.62
N VAL A 144 2.14 28.81 8.80
CA VAL A 144 0.80 28.36 9.21
C VAL A 144 0.83 26.86 9.50
N GLU A 145 0.80 26.52 10.78
CA GLU A 145 0.89 25.16 11.30
C GLU A 145 -0.21 24.93 12.33
N LYS A 146 -0.95 23.85 12.17
CA LYS A 146 -1.97 23.46 13.16
C LYS A 146 -1.36 22.51 14.22
N PRO A 147 -1.88 22.51 15.45
CA PRO A 147 -1.54 21.49 16.45
C PRO A 147 -1.82 20.07 15.93
N GLN A 148 -1.00 19.07 16.33
CA GLN A 148 -1.20 17.68 15.92
C GLN A 148 -2.60 17.19 16.31
N SER A 149 -3.39 16.78 15.32
CA SER A 149 -4.75 16.24 15.47
C SER A 149 -5.03 15.19 14.38
N VAL A 150 -5.92 14.24 14.67
CA VAL A 150 -6.33 13.15 13.75
C VAL A 150 -7.31 13.61 12.66
N GLY A 151 -7.83 14.83 12.78
CA GLY A 151 -8.70 15.49 11.80
C GLY A 151 -9.06 16.91 12.26
N SER A 152 -9.61 17.73 11.38
CA SER A 152 -10.08 19.08 11.72
C SER A 152 -11.07 19.62 10.70
N ILE A 153 -11.94 20.54 11.14
CA ILE A 153 -12.78 21.36 10.26
C ILE A 153 -12.25 22.78 10.32
N THR A 154 -11.98 23.38 9.18
CA THR A 154 -11.49 24.75 9.07
C THR A 154 -12.45 25.58 8.24
N GLU A 155 -13.06 26.59 8.87
CA GLU A 155 -13.86 27.59 8.16
C GLU A 155 -12.94 28.59 7.47
N VAL A 156 -13.15 28.84 6.19
CA VAL A 156 -12.44 29.87 5.44
C VAL A 156 -13.33 31.11 5.40
N LYS A 157 -12.85 32.22 5.96
CA LYS A 157 -13.62 33.45 6.09
C LYS A 157 -13.12 34.52 5.14
N ASP A 158 -14.07 35.26 4.59
CA ASP A 158 -13.80 36.46 3.80
C ASP A 158 -13.11 37.54 4.65
N GLU A 159 -12.15 38.23 4.05
CA GLU A 159 -11.32 39.24 4.71
C GLU A 159 -12.14 40.44 5.20
N GLU A 160 -13.08 40.92 4.36
CA GLU A 160 -13.83 42.16 4.60
C GLU A 160 -15.08 41.94 5.46
N THR A 161 -15.81 40.86 5.20
CA THR A 161 -17.13 40.61 5.80
C THR A 161 -17.07 39.66 6.99
N GLY A 162 -16.04 38.81 7.08
CA GLY A 162 -15.94 37.75 8.09
C GLY A 162 -16.91 36.58 7.87
N GLU A 163 -17.64 36.56 6.76
CA GLU A 163 -18.55 35.47 6.40
C GLU A 163 -17.77 34.24 5.93
N VAL A 164 -18.33 33.04 6.15
CA VAL A 164 -17.72 31.77 5.71
C VAL A 164 -17.92 31.61 4.21
N ILE A 165 -16.82 31.63 3.46
CA ILE A 165 -16.78 31.48 2.00
C ILE A 165 -16.34 30.08 1.55
N GLY A 166 -15.89 29.25 2.49
CA GLY A 166 -15.51 27.88 2.21
C GLY A 166 -15.19 27.07 3.47
N TYR A 167 -14.95 25.79 3.29
CA TYR A 167 -14.55 24.85 4.33
C TYR A 167 -13.38 24.01 3.83
N VAL A 168 -12.36 23.83 4.66
CA VAL A 168 -11.30 22.83 4.48
C VAL A 168 -11.44 21.80 5.58
N ILE A 169 -11.62 20.54 5.20
CA ILE A 169 -11.84 19.42 6.12
C ILE A 169 -10.65 18.49 5.97
N GLU A 170 -10.11 17.99 7.08
CA GLU A 170 -9.02 17.00 7.07
C GLU A 170 -9.38 15.80 7.95
N LEU A 171 -9.09 14.60 7.46
CA LEU A 171 -9.22 13.34 8.19
C LEU A 171 -8.13 12.37 7.68
N ASP A 172 -7.37 11.77 8.59
CA ASP A 172 -6.33 10.77 8.27
C ASP A 172 -5.32 11.19 7.18
N GLY A 173 -4.91 12.47 7.19
CA GLY A 173 -3.97 13.04 6.23
C GLY A 173 -4.54 13.31 4.82
N LYS A 174 -5.84 13.07 4.61
CA LYS A 174 -6.58 13.50 3.41
C LYS A 174 -7.30 14.83 3.71
N SER A 175 -7.44 15.68 2.69
CA SER A 175 -8.13 16.97 2.78
C SER A 175 -9.21 17.07 1.71
N ALA A 176 -10.39 17.59 2.05
CA ALA A 176 -11.41 18.05 1.10
C ALA A 176 -11.73 19.52 1.32
N THR A 177 -11.99 20.21 0.22
CA THR A 177 -12.22 21.65 0.20
C THR A 177 -13.50 21.98 -0.54
N PHE A 178 -14.34 22.79 0.10
CA PHE A 178 -15.64 23.21 -0.41
C PHE A 178 -15.72 24.73 -0.42
N SER A 179 -16.24 25.31 -1.50
CA SER A 179 -16.61 26.73 -1.55
C SER A 179 -18.09 26.90 -1.25
N VAL A 180 -18.45 27.93 -0.50
CA VAL A 180 -19.85 28.25 -0.24
C VAL A 180 -20.46 28.90 -1.49
N VAL A 181 -21.64 28.44 -1.90
CA VAL A 181 -22.40 29.04 -3.00
C VAL A 181 -22.80 30.46 -2.63
N THR A 182 -22.61 31.39 -3.56
CA THR A 182 -22.88 32.83 -3.38
C THR A 182 -23.79 33.37 -4.48
N ASP A 183 -24.26 34.60 -4.35
CA ASP A 183 -24.98 35.27 -5.43
C ASP A 183 -24.04 35.68 -6.57
N LEU A 184 -24.53 35.65 -7.81
CA LEU A 184 -23.83 36.19 -8.97
C LEU A 184 -23.64 37.71 -8.80
N LYS A 185 -22.42 38.21 -8.96
CA LYS A 185 -22.08 39.64 -8.80
C LYS A 185 -21.67 40.29 -10.11
N ALA A 186 -20.95 39.59 -10.99
CA ALA A 186 -20.52 40.08 -12.29
C ALA A 186 -20.40 38.98 -13.34
N LEU A 187 -20.39 39.38 -14.62
CA LEU A 187 -20.12 38.55 -15.79
C LEU A 187 -19.02 39.22 -16.61
N VAL A 188 -18.00 38.47 -17.02
CA VAL A 188 -16.88 38.98 -17.84
C VAL A 188 -16.83 38.21 -19.14
N PHE A 189 -16.77 38.90 -20.28
CA PHE A 189 -16.78 38.25 -21.60
C PHE A 189 -15.47 37.48 -21.88
N GLU A 190 -15.59 36.27 -22.44
CA GLU A 190 -14.47 35.46 -22.91
C GLU A 190 -14.40 35.50 -24.46
N PRO A 191 -13.36 36.12 -25.06
CA PRO A 191 -13.29 36.32 -26.51
C PRO A 191 -12.87 35.08 -27.31
N GLU A 192 -13.58 34.78 -28.41
CA GLU A 192 -13.16 33.77 -29.40
C GLU A 192 -12.05 34.31 -30.34
N LEU A 193 -12.05 35.62 -30.59
CA LEU A 193 -11.04 36.30 -31.41
C LEU A 193 -10.89 37.77 -31.01
N TYR A 194 -9.81 38.40 -31.46
CA TYR A 194 -9.60 39.84 -31.36
C TYR A 194 -9.85 40.50 -32.73
N TYR A 195 -10.83 41.40 -32.80
CA TYR A 195 -11.10 42.18 -34.00
C TYR A 195 -10.39 43.54 -33.91
N GLN A 196 -9.27 43.68 -34.64
CA GLN A 196 -8.36 44.83 -34.58
C GLN A 196 -7.92 45.20 -33.15
N GLY A 197 -7.73 44.19 -32.29
CA GLY A 197 -7.31 44.35 -30.90
C GLY A 197 -8.45 44.52 -29.89
N ILE A 198 -9.72 44.44 -30.33
CA ILE A 198 -10.90 44.45 -29.45
C ILE A 198 -11.41 43.02 -29.28
N GLU A 199 -11.73 42.61 -28.07
CA GLU A 199 -12.39 41.33 -27.76
C GLU A 199 -13.69 41.18 -28.56
N ALA A 200 -13.83 40.08 -29.31
CA ALA A 200 -14.94 39.93 -30.25
C ALA A 200 -15.60 38.54 -30.26
N ILE A 201 -16.90 38.56 -30.53
CA ILE A 201 -17.76 37.40 -30.84
C ILE A 201 -17.70 37.14 -32.34
N ALA A 202 -17.42 35.90 -32.73
CA ALA A 202 -17.40 35.49 -34.13
C ALA A 202 -18.79 35.04 -34.59
N VAL A 203 -19.34 35.67 -35.62
CA VAL A 203 -20.60 35.24 -36.26
C VAL A 203 -20.25 34.57 -37.58
N LYS A 204 -20.32 33.24 -37.61
CA LYS A 204 -19.90 32.43 -38.76
C LYS A 204 -21.05 32.25 -39.75
N SER A 205 -20.85 32.69 -41.00
CA SER A 205 -21.77 32.47 -42.12
C SER A 205 -21.19 31.42 -43.07
N PHE A 206 -21.95 30.38 -43.38
CA PHE A 206 -21.57 29.31 -44.30
C PHE A 206 -22.11 29.63 -45.69
N VAL A 207 -21.21 29.70 -46.66
CA VAL A 207 -21.48 30.06 -48.05
C VAL A 207 -21.16 28.86 -48.93
N TYR A 208 -22.19 28.30 -49.56
CA TYR A 208 -22.06 27.10 -50.38
C TYR A 208 -23.02 27.09 -51.57
N LYS A 209 -22.70 26.28 -52.57
CA LYS A 209 -23.62 25.94 -53.67
C LYS A 209 -24.30 24.62 -53.30
N ALA A 210 -25.61 24.65 -53.16
CA ALA A 210 -26.35 23.47 -52.77
C ALA A 210 -26.26 22.36 -53.81
N LEU A 211 -26.39 21.12 -53.36
CA LEU A 211 -26.37 19.93 -54.20
C LEU A 211 -27.80 19.43 -54.43
N THR A 212 -28.12 19.16 -55.70
CA THR A 212 -29.29 18.37 -56.07
C THR A 212 -28.84 16.95 -56.36
N ALA A 213 -29.50 15.96 -55.76
CA ALA A 213 -29.18 14.55 -55.92
C ALA A 213 -30.44 13.77 -56.31
N LYS A 214 -30.27 12.73 -57.13
CA LYS A 214 -31.33 11.78 -57.45
C LYS A 214 -31.49 10.77 -56.30
N ASP A 215 -32.67 10.18 -56.23
CA ASP A 215 -32.92 9.04 -55.34
C ASP A 215 -32.06 7.85 -55.78
N VAL A 216 -31.48 7.19 -54.79
CA VAL A 216 -30.67 5.99 -54.95
C VAL A 216 -31.34 4.84 -54.21
N ASN A 217 -31.13 3.62 -54.68
CA ASN A 217 -31.62 2.41 -54.02
C ASN A 217 -30.53 1.34 -54.08
N ALA A 218 -30.39 0.57 -53.00
CA ALA A 218 -29.46 -0.54 -52.90
C ALA A 218 -29.65 -1.62 -53.98
N ASP A 219 -30.83 -1.75 -54.59
CA ASP A 219 -31.11 -2.73 -55.64
C ASP A 219 -30.87 -2.25 -57.07
N ALA A 220 -30.78 -0.94 -57.30
CA ALA A 220 -30.65 -0.36 -58.63
C ALA A 220 -29.18 -0.26 -59.07
N ASP A 221 -28.93 -0.04 -60.36
CA ASP A 221 -27.58 0.29 -60.86
C ASP A 221 -27.38 1.82 -60.84
N ASN A 222 -27.04 2.36 -59.68
CA ASN A 222 -26.76 3.79 -59.46
C ASN A 222 -25.26 4.13 -59.57
N LYS A 223 -24.46 3.33 -60.30
CA LYS A 223 -23.01 3.57 -60.45
C LYS A 223 -22.64 4.92 -61.06
N ASP A 224 -23.53 5.52 -61.84
CA ASP A 224 -23.35 6.83 -62.48
C ASP A 224 -23.89 7.99 -61.62
N ASP A 225 -24.25 7.72 -60.36
CA ASP A 225 -24.77 8.75 -59.45
C ASP A 225 -23.71 9.82 -59.15
N ALA A 226 -24.11 11.07 -59.37
CA ALA A 226 -23.27 12.26 -59.27
C ALA A 226 -24.16 13.46 -58.94
N PRO A 227 -24.26 13.83 -57.65
CA PRO A 227 -24.96 15.04 -57.24
C PRO A 227 -24.42 16.28 -57.96
N VAL A 228 -25.32 17.19 -58.34
CA VAL A 228 -25.02 18.36 -59.17
C VAL A 228 -25.11 19.61 -58.31
N GLN A 229 -24.08 20.47 -58.37
CA GLN A 229 -24.10 21.78 -57.73
C GLN A 229 -25.07 22.74 -58.43
N GLU A 230 -25.89 23.44 -57.65
CA GLU A 230 -26.72 24.55 -58.09
C GLU A 230 -25.86 25.73 -58.53
N THR A 231 -26.41 26.58 -59.41
CA THR A 231 -25.77 27.83 -59.83
C THR A 231 -25.88 28.94 -58.78
N ALA A 232 -26.94 28.92 -57.95
CA ALA A 232 -27.17 29.90 -56.91
C ALA A 232 -26.37 29.58 -55.64
N THR A 233 -25.69 30.59 -55.10
CA THR A 233 -25.02 30.50 -53.79
C THR A 233 -26.05 30.67 -52.68
N THR A 234 -26.00 29.81 -51.67
CA THR A 234 -26.77 29.90 -50.44
C THR A 234 -25.82 30.37 -49.34
N GLU A 235 -26.22 31.38 -48.56
CA GLU A 235 -25.50 31.85 -47.37
C GLU A 235 -26.40 31.65 -46.16
N VAL A 236 -25.91 30.91 -45.16
CA VAL A 236 -26.63 30.66 -43.91
C VAL A 236 -25.76 31.05 -42.74
N THR A 237 -26.31 31.87 -41.86
CA THR A 237 -25.69 32.25 -40.60
C THR A 237 -26.46 31.55 -39.47
N PRO A 238 -25.87 30.51 -38.84
CA PRO A 238 -26.44 29.89 -37.65
C PRO A 238 -26.50 30.86 -36.45
N GLU A 239 -27.01 30.38 -35.33
CA GLU A 239 -27.01 31.14 -34.06
C GLU A 239 -25.59 31.54 -33.65
N LEU A 240 -25.42 32.78 -33.17
CA LEU A 240 -24.18 33.20 -32.52
C LEU A 240 -24.11 32.62 -31.11
N SER A 241 -22.90 32.33 -30.62
CA SER A 241 -22.64 31.95 -29.23
C SER A 241 -21.64 32.88 -28.59
N ALA A 242 -21.80 33.17 -27.29
CA ALA A 242 -20.84 33.93 -26.49
C ALA A 242 -20.70 33.30 -25.10
N THR A 243 -19.47 33.23 -24.58
CA THR A 243 -19.15 32.69 -23.26
C THR A 243 -18.72 33.81 -22.32
N TYR A 244 -19.11 33.69 -21.04
CA TYR A 244 -18.82 34.66 -19.99
C TYR A 244 -18.32 33.95 -18.74
N HIS A 245 -17.25 34.44 -18.12
CA HIS A 245 -16.84 34.04 -16.77
C HIS A 245 -17.81 34.63 -15.73
N MET A 246 -18.28 33.79 -14.82
CA MET A 246 -19.11 34.20 -13.70
C MET A 246 -18.23 34.67 -12.53
N ASN A 247 -18.60 35.78 -11.89
CA ASN A 247 -17.91 36.28 -10.71
C ASN A 247 -18.89 36.49 -9.54
N PRO A 248 -18.67 35.84 -8.39
CA PRO A 248 -17.69 34.77 -8.21
C PRO A 248 -18.08 33.54 -9.04
N SER A 249 -17.12 32.69 -9.41
CA SER A 249 -17.38 31.49 -10.22
C SER A 249 -18.26 30.45 -9.49
N THR A 250 -18.41 30.63 -8.18
CA THR A 250 -19.27 29.89 -7.24
C THR A 250 -20.73 30.35 -7.27
N ALA A 251 -21.08 31.32 -8.13
CA ALA A 251 -22.41 31.90 -8.18
C ALA A 251 -23.49 30.83 -8.43
N ASP A 252 -24.55 30.83 -7.60
CA ASP A 252 -25.75 30.07 -7.94
C ASP A 252 -26.38 30.71 -9.18
N VAL A 253 -26.59 29.94 -10.24
CA VAL A 253 -27.28 30.39 -11.45
C VAL A 253 -28.33 29.37 -11.91
N ARG A 254 -28.71 28.43 -11.03
CA ARG A 254 -29.64 27.35 -11.39
C ARG A 254 -31.05 27.84 -11.72
N ASN A 255 -31.41 29.02 -11.19
CA ASN A 255 -32.67 29.68 -11.49
C ASN A 255 -32.59 30.64 -12.68
N LEU A 256 -31.43 30.80 -13.31
CA LEU A 256 -31.25 31.67 -14.46
C LEU A 256 -31.84 31.01 -15.71
N VAL A 257 -32.93 31.57 -16.23
CA VAL A 257 -33.54 31.12 -17.49
C VAL A 257 -33.29 32.13 -18.61
N LYS A 258 -33.52 31.73 -19.86
CA LYS A 258 -33.27 32.61 -21.03
C LYS A 258 -34.09 33.91 -20.96
N GLU A 259 -35.28 33.87 -20.35
CA GLU A 259 -36.15 35.03 -20.15
C GLU A 259 -35.56 36.05 -19.15
N ASP A 260 -34.61 35.64 -18.30
CA ASP A 260 -33.90 36.53 -17.38
C ASP A 260 -32.68 37.20 -18.04
N LEU A 261 -32.32 36.79 -19.25
CA LEU A 261 -31.18 37.33 -20.00
C LEU A 261 -31.65 38.18 -21.19
N LYS A 262 -30.87 39.22 -21.51
CA LYS A 262 -31.00 39.95 -22.78
C LYS A 262 -29.66 40.51 -23.23
N PHE A 263 -29.45 40.60 -24.53
CA PHE A 263 -28.31 41.31 -25.08
C PHE A 263 -28.64 42.80 -25.27
N LEU A 264 -27.75 43.65 -24.80
CA LEU A 264 -27.69 45.06 -25.14
C LEU A 264 -26.81 45.20 -26.37
N ALA A 265 -27.41 45.58 -27.50
CA ALA A 265 -26.72 45.77 -28.75
C ALA A 265 -26.53 47.25 -29.06
N TYR A 266 -25.41 47.61 -29.67
CA TYR A 266 -25.16 48.94 -30.22
C TYR A 266 -24.25 48.88 -31.45
N ASP A 267 -24.53 49.66 -32.48
CA ASP A 267 -23.51 50.05 -33.45
C ASP A 267 -22.79 51.27 -32.90
N LYS A 268 -21.50 51.12 -32.64
CA LYS A 268 -20.64 52.23 -32.20
C LYS A 268 -19.85 52.68 -33.40
N GLU A 269 -19.88 53.99 -33.67
CA GLU A 269 -18.92 54.52 -34.60
C GLU A 269 -17.50 54.24 -34.09
N TYR A 270 -16.62 53.93 -35.03
CA TYR A 270 -15.19 54.00 -34.79
C TYR A 270 -14.73 55.46 -34.57
N ALA A 271 -15.59 56.46 -34.87
CA ALA A 271 -15.51 57.87 -34.44
C ALA A 271 -16.91 58.56 -34.28
N ARG A 272 -17.19 59.21 -33.13
CA ARG A 272 -18.52 59.65 -32.59
C ARG A 272 -19.56 60.33 -33.57
N ALA A 273 -20.63 59.61 -33.97
CA ALA A 273 -22.04 60.04 -34.23
C ALA A 273 -22.93 58.91 -34.87
N ALA A 274 -24.07 58.52 -34.27
CA ALA A 274 -24.75 57.21 -34.50
C ALA A 274 -25.96 57.15 -35.48
N ASP A 275 -26.28 55.94 -35.98
CA ASP A 275 -27.64 55.45 -36.35
C ASP A 275 -27.67 53.92 -36.65
N GLY A 276 -28.76 53.24 -36.23
CA GLY A 276 -29.14 51.83 -36.50
C GLY A 276 -28.38 50.76 -35.71
N VAL A 277 -29.02 49.67 -35.23
CA VAL A 277 -28.37 48.62 -34.41
C VAL A 277 -28.97 47.23 -34.71
N VAL A 278 -28.14 46.18 -34.72
CA VAL A 278 -28.60 44.78 -34.81
C VAL A 278 -29.41 44.33 -33.59
N VAL A 279 -30.39 43.46 -33.79
CA VAL A 279 -31.21 42.91 -32.69
C VAL A 279 -30.95 41.40 -32.53
N PRO A 280 -30.30 40.96 -31.44
CA PRO A 280 -30.17 39.55 -31.09
C PRO A 280 -31.32 39.03 -30.19
N GLU A 281 -31.84 37.84 -30.50
CA GLU A 281 -32.84 37.09 -29.70
C GLU A 281 -32.20 35.83 -29.10
N ILE A 282 -32.27 35.64 -27.77
CA ILE A 282 -31.64 34.49 -27.09
C ILE A 282 -32.44 33.20 -27.34
N SER A 283 -31.75 32.17 -27.83
CA SER A 283 -32.33 30.86 -28.13
C SER A 283 -32.09 29.84 -27.00
N LYS A 284 -30.89 29.82 -26.43
CA LYS A 284 -30.42 28.84 -25.43
C LYS A 284 -29.44 29.49 -24.45
N VAL A 285 -29.39 28.97 -23.23
CA VAL A 285 -28.44 29.32 -22.17
C VAL A 285 -27.91 28.05 -21.53
N GLU A 286 -26.63 27.99 -21.23
CA GLU A 286 -25.99 26.85 -20.57
C GLU A 286 -24.90 27.30 -19.58
N PRO A 287 -25.10 27.13 -18.26
CA PRO A 287 -24.07 27.34 -17.26
C PRO A 287 -23.26 26.06 -17.02
N LYS A 288 -21.92 26.13 -17.12
CA LYS A 288 -21.03 24.98 -16.89
C LYS A 288 -19.63 25.45 -16.47
N ASN A 289 -19.02 24.77 -15.51
CA ASN A 289 -17.61 24.97 -15.10
C ASN A 289 -17.22 26.42 -14.70
N GLY A 290 -18.14 27.21 -14.13
CA GLY A 290 -17.87 28.62 -13.79
C GLY A 290 -18.03 29.60 -14.95
N GLU A 291 -18.48 29.11 -16.10
CA GLU A 291 -18.79 29.87 -17.31
C GLU A 291 -20.28 29.81 -17.65
N LEU A 292 -20.76 30.84 -18.35
CA LEU A 292 -22.10 30.96 -18.89
C LEU A 292 -22.01 31.12 -20.41
N THR A 293 -22.50 30.14 -21.18
CA THR A 293 -22.61 30.26 -22.64
C THR A 293 -24.04 30.61 -23.03
N VAL A 294 -24.18 31.60 -23.92
CA VAL A 294 -25.48 32.10 -24.41
C VAL A 294 -25.50 32.05 -25.93
N TRP A 295 -26.57 31.50 -26.49
CA TRP A 295 -26.81 31.44 -27.93
C TRP A 295 -27.91 32.43 -28.33
N ALA A 296 -27.75 33.08 -29.47
CA ALA A 296 -28.73 34.03 -29.99
C ALA A 296 -28.86 34.02 -31.52
N LYS A 297 -30.06 34.33 -32.01
CA LYS A 297 -30.36 34.59 -33.43
C LYS A 297 -30.33 36.09 -33.68
N LEU A 298 -29.72 36.52 -34.78
CA LEU A 298 -29.86 37.90 -35.26
C LEU A 298 -31.18 38.02 -36.03
N THR A 299 -32.11 38.81 -35.52
CA THR A 299 -33.46 38.94 -36.10
C THR A 299 -33.57 40.14 -37.04
N GLU A 300 -32.79 41.19 -36.81
CA GLU A 300 -32.83 42.45 -37.57
C GLU A 300 -31.44 43.10 -37.66
N GLY A 301 -31.20 43.87 -38.74
CA GLY A 301 -29.99 44.66 -38.96
C GLY A 301 -28.83 43.90 -39.65
N THR A 302 -27.69 44.57 -39.80
CA THR A 302 -26.45 44.01 -40.38
C THR A 302 -25.28 44.29 -39.44
N ILE A 303 -24.44 43.30 -39.15
CA ILE A 303 -23.20 43.49 -38.38
C ILE A 303 -22.30 44.49 -39.13
N LYS A 304 -21.81 45.51 -38.42
CA LYS A 304 -20.93 46.54 -38.98
C LYS A 304 -19.47 46.13 -38.92
N ASP A 305 -18.77 46.43 -40.00
CA ASP A 305 -17.35 46.18 -40.17
C ASP A 305 -16.56 47.49 -40.06
N ILE A 306 -15.49 47.51 -39.27
CA ILE A 306 -14.66 48.70 -39.02
C ILE A 306 -14.07 49.24 -40.33
N GLU A 307 -13.61 48.36 -41.23
CA GLU A 307 -12.92 48.78 -42.46
C GLU A 307 -13.90 49.32 -43.50
N ASN A 308 -15.09 48.72 -43.58
CA ASN A 308 -16.07 49.05 -44.62
C ASN A 308 -17.11 50.08 -44.17
N ASP A 309 -17.53 50.06 -42.90
CA ASP A 309 -18.60 50.90 -42.37
C ASP A 309 -18.09 52.05 -41.48
N ASN A 310 -16.81 52.06 -41.08
CA ASN A 310 -16.27 52.92 -40.01
C ASN A 310 -17.04 52.79 -38.67
N LYS A 311 -17.70 51.65 -38.45
CA LYS A 311 -18.46 51.32 -37.24
C LYS A 311 -18.10 49.92 -36.76
N VAL A 312 -18.34 49.65 -35.49
CA VAL A 312 -18.25 48.31 -34.89
C VAL A 312 -19.55 48.01 -34.16
N THR A 313 -20.15 46.86 -34.48
CA THR A 313 -21.27 46.34 -33.71
C THR A 313 -20.74 45.75 -32.41
N VAL A 314 -21.33 46.12 -31.27
CA VAL A 314 -20.97 45.59 -29.95
C VAL A 314 -22.18 45.04 -29.19
N LEU A 315 -21.98 43.97 -28.43
CA LEU A 315 -22.99 43.33 -27.58
C LEU A 315 -22.49 43.25 -26.13
N ALA A 316 -23.38 43.49 -25.17
CA ALA A 316 -23.18 43.14 -23.76
C ALA A 316 -24.36 42.30 -23.27
N LEU A 317 -24.10 41.27 -22.47
CA LEU A 317 -25.14 40.44 -21.88
C LEU A 317 -25.62 41.08 -20.57
N GLN A 318 -26.93 41.27 -20.42
CA GLN A 318 -27.56 41.68 -19.17
C GLN A 318 -28.35 40.52 -18.57
N ALA A 319 -28.08 40.20 -17.31
CA ALA A 319 -28.78 39.20 -16.52
C ALA A 319 -29.63 39.85 -15.42
N ASN A 320 -30.92 39.52 -15.36
CA ASN A 320 -31.84 39.91 -14.30
C ASN A 320 -32.10 38.71 -13.37
N TYR A 321 -31.08 38.32 -12.61
CA TYR A 321 -31.03 37.07 -11.86
C TYR A 321 -31.74 37.18 -10.50
N LEU A 322 -32.42 36.12 -10.07
CA LEU A 322 -33.02 36.01 -8.73
C LEU A 322 -31.99 35.40 -7.76
N ASN A 323 -31.46 36.21 -6.86
CA ASN A 323 -30.50 35.83 -5.84
C ASN A 323 -31.08 34.81 -4.83
N GLY A 324 -30.20 34.17 -4.07
CA GLY A 324 -30.57 33.23 -3.01
C GLY A 324 -31.46 33.84 -1.91
N ASP A 325 -31.49 35.18 -1.79
CA ASP A 325 -32.38 35.92 -0.88
C ASP A 325 -33.76 36.26 -1.47
N ASN A 326 -34.10 35.70 -2.64
CA ASN A 326 -35.31 35.99 -3.41
C ASN A 326 -35.44 37.46 -3.90
N LYS A 327 -34.34 38.21 -4.01
CA LYS A 327 -34.32 39.52 -4.68
C LYS A 327 -33.69 39.43 -6.06
N ARG A 328 -34.12 40.29 -6.98
CA ARG A 328 -33.54 40.34 -8.33
C ARG A 328 -32.37 41.33 -8.41
N SER A 329 -31.25 40.87 -8.97
CA SER A 329 -30.06 41.67 -9.32
C SER A 329 -29.94 41.82 -10.83
N VAL A 330 -29.63 43.04 -11.30
CA VAL A 330 -29.31 43.30 -12.71
C VAL A 330 -27.80 43.42 -12.88
N ILE A 331 -27.21 42.49 -13.63
CA ILE A 331 -25.78 42.40 -13.91
C ILE A 331 -25.57 42.59 -15.41
N THR A 332 -24.62 43.43 -15.81
CA THR A 332 -24.30 43.64 -17.24
C THR A 332 -22.84 43.31 -17.45
N SER A 333 -22.54 42.49 -18.47
CA SER A 333 -21.18 42.17 -18.86
C SER A 333 -20.47 43.33 -19.54
N ASP A 334 -19.18 43.14 -19.83
CA ASP A 334 -18.44 44.00 -20.76
C ASP A 334 -19.06 43.97 -22.16
N TYR A 335 -18.78 45.01 -22.95
CA TYR A 335 -19.16 45.09 -24.36
C TYR A 335 -18.12 44.38 -25.23
N ALA A 336 -18.55 43.38 -25.99
CA ALA A 336 -17.75 42.66 -26.98
C ALA A 336 -18.07 43.15 -28.38
N ALA A 337 -17.06 43.29 -29.24
CA ALA A 337 -17.29 43.51 -30.67
C ALA A 337 -17.92 42.27 -31.33
N VAL A 338 -18.60 42.45 -32.45
CA VAL A 338 -19.15 41.34 -33.24
C VAL A 338 -18.51 41.36 -34.62
N LYS A 339 -17.90 40.26 -35.03
CA LYS A 339 -17.26 40.12 -36.35
C LYS A 339 -17.93 39.03 -37.16
N ALA A 340 -18.44 39.40 -38.34
CA ALA A 340 -18.89 38.42 -39.33
C ALA A 340 -17.69 37.69 -39.95
N VAL A 341 -17.76 36.36 -40.01
CA VAL A 341 -16.74 35.47 -40.61
C VAL A 341 -17.42 34.61 -41.66
N LYS A 342 -16.92 34.60 -42.91
CA LYS A 342 -17.47 33.76 -43.99
C LYS A 342 -16.67 32.47 -44.12
N ILE A 343 -17.37 31.35 -44.13
CA ILE A 343 -16.83 30.00 -44.35
C ILE A 343 -17.29 29.53 -45.74
N THR A 344 -16.34 29.11 -46.57
CA THR A 344 -16.57 28.64 -47.94
C THR A 344 -15.98 27.25 -48.15
N ASP A 345 -16.32 26.63 -49.29
CA ASP A 345 -15.71 25.40 -49.80
C ASP A 345 -15.75 24.21 -48.82
N LEU A 346 -16.98 23.82 -48.45
CA LEU A 346 -17.20 22.67 -47.57
C LEU A 346 -17.05 21.36 -48.36
N VAL A 347 -16.17 20.49 -47.87
CA VAL A 347 -15.87 19.18 -48.48
C VAL A 347 -15.84 18.08 -47.42
N LEU A 348 -16.12 16.83 -47.83
CA LEU A 348 -16.05 15.66 -46.93
C LEU A 348 -14.71 14.93 -47.09
N ASN A 349 -14.11 14.55 -45.97
CA ASN A 349 -12.79 13.93 -45.84
C ASN A 349 -12.88 12.60 -45.08
N ASN A 350 -11.92 11.70 -45.30
CA ASN A 350 -11.80 10.47 -44.52
C ASN A 350 -11.09 10.72 -43.18
N ALA A 351 -11.80 10.60 -42.07
CA ALA A 351 -11.30 10.88 -40.72
C ALA A 351 -10.20 9.91 -40.25
N LYS A 352 -10.13 8.69 -40.81
CA LYS A 352 -9.17 7.65 -40.41
C LYS A 352 -7.86 7.71 -41.21
N VAL A 353 -7.74 8.63 -42.16
CA VAL A 353 -6.53 8.85 -42.97
C VAL A 353 -5.91 10.19 -42.56
N ALA A 354 -4.59 10.18 -42.30
CA ALA A 354 -3.88 11.40 -41.94
C ALA A 354 -3.76 12.35 -43.15
N GLY A 355 -4.08 13.62 -42.96
CA GLY A 355 -3.99 14.66 -44.00
C GLY A 355 -5.28 14.87 -44.80
N GLU A 356 -5.17 15.56 -45.93
CA GLU A 356 -6.28 15.80 -46.87
C GLU A 356 -6.48 14.54 -47.74
N SER A 357 -7.54 13.79 -47.44
CA SER A 357 -8.00 12.61 -48.15
C SER A 357 -9.51 12.75 -48.41
N HIS A 358 -9.85 13.66 -49.32
CA HIS A 358 -11.24 13.97 -49.66
C HIS A 358 -11.95 12.74 -50.20
N LEU A 359 -13.17 12.50 -49.71
CA LEU A 359 -14.01 11.43 -50.20
C LEU A 359 -14.39 11.69 -51.66
N ALA A 360 -14.48 10.62 -52.44
CA ALA A 360 -14.96 10.74 -53.82
C ALA A 360 -16.36 11.38 -53.83
N VAL A 361 -16.62 12.27 -54.79
CA VAL A 361 -17.90 13.02 -54.90
C VAL A 361 -18.87 12.41 -55.92
N LYS A 362 -18.46 11.31 -56.59
CA LYS A 362 -19.25 10.54 -57.55
C LYS A 362 -19.14 9.06 -57.25
N ALA A 363 -20.23 8.32 -57.47
CA ALA A 363 -20.27 6.88 -57.28
C ALA A 363 -19.25 6.15 -58.16
N ALA A 364 -19.11 6.54 -59.43
CA ALA A 364 -18.19 5.90 -60.38
C ALA A 364 -16.71 5.95 -59.93
N ASP A 365 -16.29 7.06 -59.32
CA ASP A 365 -14.92 7.26 -58.83
C ASP A 365 -14.69 6.40 -57.57
N ALA A 366 -15.64 6.41 -56.63
CA ALA A 366 -15.59 5.61 -55.42
C ALA A 366 -15.55 4.10 -55.72
N ILE A 367 -16.28 3.63 -56.73
CA ILE A 367 -16.30 2.23 -57.15
C ILE A 367 -14.92 1.79 -57.69
N GLN A 368 -14.16 2.68 -58.34
CA GLN A 368 -12.83 2.35 -58.85
C GLN A 368 -11.76 2.37 -57.75
N ASN A 369 -11.97 3.12 -56.68
CA ASN A 369 -11.05 3.23 -55.58
C ASN A 369 -11.01 1.97 -54.70
N ALA A 370 -9.93 1.85 -53.93
CA ALA A 370 -9.82 0.86 -52.85
C ALA A 370 -10.87 1.17 -51.76
N PRO A 371 -11.43 0.15 -51.09
CA PRO A 371 -12.42 0.36 -50.04
C PRO A 371 -11.83 1.18 -48.88
N GLU A 372 -12.53 2.22 -48.47
CA GLU A 372 -12.16 3.09 -47.34
C GLU A 372 -12.47 2.44 -45.99
N VAL A 373 -13.40 1.48 -45.96
CA VAL A 373 -13.93 0.85 -44.74
C VAL A 373 -13.92 -0.67 -44.89
N LYS A 374 -13.63 -1.39 -43.80
CA LYS A 374 -13.74 -2.86 -43.73
C LYS A 374 -14.65 -3.25 -42.56
N VAL A 375 -15.46 -4.29 -42.74
CA VAL A 375 -16.33 -4.83 -41.69
C VAL A 375 -16.45 -6.34 -41.82
N ALA A 376 -16.31 -7.08 -40.72
CA ALA A 376 -16.50 -8.53 -40.73
C ALA A 376 -17.98 -8.89 -40.98
N TRP A 377 -18.25 -9.99 -41.68
CA TRP A 377 -19.61 -10.39 -42.06
C TRP A 377 -20.59 -10.50 -40.88
N ASN A 378 -20.09 -10.81 -39.67
CA ASN A 378 -20.83 -10.99 -38.42
C ASN A 378 -20.82 -9.77 -37.48
N GLU A 379 -20.29 -8.62 -37.93
CA GLU A 379 -20.20 -7.39 -37.14
C GLU A 379 -20.97 -6.23 -37.77
N THR A 380 -20.90 -5.04 -37.19
CA THR A 380 -21.43 -3.79 -37.74
C THR A 380 -20.36 -2.71 -37.67
N VAL A 381 -20.39 -1.72 -38.57
CA VAL A 381 -19.45 -0.60 -38.57
C VAL A 381 -20.19 0.74 -38.56
N ASP A 382 -19.75 1.70 -37.75
CA ASP A 382 -20.28 3.05 -37.76
C ASP A 382 -19.51 3.92 -38.75
N LEU A 383 -20.16 4.32 -39.83
CA LEU A 383 -19.56 5.14 -40.88
C LEU A 383 -19.35 6.60 -40.45
N ALA A 384 -19.98 7.05 -39.36
CA ALA A 384 -19.77 8.39 -38.82
C ALA A 384 -18.33 8.59 -38.31
N GLU A 385 -17.65 7.51 -37.90
CA GLU A 385 -16.24 7.57 -37.50
C GLU A 385 -15.27 7.80 -38.67
N TYR A 386 -15.72 7.60 -39.90
CA TYR A 386 -14.89 7.71 -41.11
C TYR A 386 -15.12 9.02 -41.85
N VAL A 387 -16.18 9.76 -41.54
CA VAL A 387 -16.55 10.99 -42.25
C VAL A 387 -16.15 12.19 -41.42
N GLN A 388 -15.63 13.22 -42.08
CA GLN A 388 -15.26 14.49 -41.48
C GLN A 388 -15.55 15.62 -42.47
N THR A 389 -15.91 16.81 -42.01
CA THR A 389 -16.05 18.01 -42.86
C THR A 389 -14.85 18.94 -42.71
N HIS A 390 -14.32 19.39 -43.84
CA HIS A 390 -13.35 20.48 -43.88
C HIS A 390 -13.94 21.70 -44.62
N TYR A 391 -13.40 22.89 -44.35
CA TYR A 391 -13.75 24.14 -45.04
C TYR A 391 -12.49 24.94 -45.39
N GLY A 392 -12.51 25.76 -46.43
CA GLY A 392 -11.29 26.46 -46.85
C GLY A 392 -11.42 27.27 -48.13
N ALA A 393 -10.28 27.57 -48.76
CA ALA A 393 -10.22 28.19 -50.07
C ALA A 393 -9.04 27.62 -50.87
N GLY A 394 -9.32 27.02 -52.03
CA GLY A 394 -8.29 26.38 -52.85
C GLY A 394 -7.82 25.06 -52.27
N ASP A 395 -6.52 24.78 -52.33
CA ASP A 395 -5.91 23.51 -51.88
C ASP A 395 -5.54 23.50 -50.37
N ALA A 396 -6.17 24.36 -49.56
CA ALA A 396 -5.89 24.47 -48.13
C ALA A 396 -7.19 24.44 -47.34
N HIS A 397 -7.51 23.27 -46.79
CA HIS A 397 -8.72 23.05 -46.00
C HIS A 397 -8.40 22.96 -44.49
N THR A 398 -9.29 23.53 -43.68
CA THR A 398 -9.27 23.45 -42.22
C THR A 398 -10.31 22.45 -41.74
N LYS A 399 -9.88 21.55 -40.86
CA LYS A 399 -10.72 20.59 -40.14
C LYS A 399 -11.82 21.31 -39.33
N TRP A 400 -13.10 21.05 -39.63
CA TRP A 400 -14.22 21.62 -38.88
C TRP A 400 -14.60 20.78 -37.66
N ASP A 401 -14.73 19.47 -37.85
CA ASP A 401 -15.12 18.49 -36.83
C ASP A 401 -14.09 17.37 -36.73
N GLU A 402 -14.10 16.61 -35.63
CA GLU A 402 -13.17 15.48 -35.46
C GLU A 402 -13.51 14.35 -36.42
N ASN A 403 -14.79 14.02 -36.46
CA ASN A 403 -15.50 13.15 -37.38
C ASN A 403 -17.02 13.42 -37.20
N ALA A 404 -17.86 12.82 -38.02
CA ALA A 404 -19.31 13.00 -38.00
C ALA A 404 -19.98 12.50 -36.70
N ALA A 405 -19.32 11.62 -35.93
CA ALA A 405 -19.83 11.17 -34.63
C ALA A 405 -19.59 12.20 -33.50
N SER A 406 -18.72 13.20 -33.69
CA SER A 406 -18.36 14.16 -32.63
C SER A 406 -19.45 15.20 -32.33
N GLY A 407 -20.47 15.32 -33.19
CA GLY A 407 -21.59 16.25 -33.00
C GLY A 407 -21.23 17.73 -33.20
N THR A 408 -20.08 18.03 -33.83
CA THR A 408 -19.56 19.41 -33.91
C THR A 408 -20.33 20.24 -34.93
N VAL A 409 -20.65 19.69 -36.10
CA VAL A 409 -21.37 20.43 -37.16
C VAL A 409 -22.85 20.62 -36.80
N GLU A 410 -23.41 19.72 -36.01
CA GLU A 410 -24.77 19.77 -35.48
C GLU A 410 -24.99 20.98 -34.59
N LYS A 411 -23.98 21.37 -33.80
CA LYS A 411 -24.00 22.62 -33.00
C LYS A 411 -24.14 23.88 -33.86
N ALA A 412 -23.70 23.82 -35.12
CA ALA A 412 -23.85 24.89 -36.09
C ALA A 412 -25.12 24.74 -36.97
N GLY A 413 -26.00 23.79 -36.66
CA GLY A 413 -27.24 23.58 -37.40
C GLY A 413 -27.09 22.73 -38.67
N PHE A 414 -26.05 21.92 -38.79
CA PHE A 414 -25.87 20.97 -39.90
C PHE A 414 -26.16 19.53 -39.45
N SER A 415 -26.22 18.57 -40.37
CA SER A 415 -26.34 17.15 -40.03
C SER A 415 -25.81 16.25 -41.14
N TYR A 416 -25.33 15.07 -40.78
CA TYR A 416 -24.96 14.04 -41.76
C TYR A 416 -26.14 13.11 -42.08
N SER A 417 -26.26 12.70 -43.35
CA SER A 417 -27.18 11.66 -43.77
C SER A 417 -26.49 10.63 -44.66
N TYR A 418 -26.91 9.36 -44.54
CA TYR A 418 -26.26 8.21 -45.15
C TYR A 418 -27.28 7.43 -45.98
N GLU A 419 -26.91 7.09 -47.22
CA GLU A 419 -27.78 6.40 -48.16
C GLU A 419 -27.02 5.27 -48.83
N LEU A 420 -27.62 4.08 -48.88
CA LEU A 420 -27.03 2.91 -49.51
C LEU A 420 -27.24 2.98 -51.04
N VAL A 421 -26.14 3.06 -51.79
CA VAL A 421 -26.14 3.24 -53.25
C VAL A 421 -25.97 1.88 -53.92
N GLY A 422 -26.98 1.38 -54.62
CA GLY A 422 -26.86 0.16 -55.40
C GLY A 422 -25.93 0.35 -56.59
N TYR A 423 -25.08 -0.64 -56.85
CA TYR A 423 -24.36 -0.74 -58.12
C TYR A 423 -24.21 -2.21 -58.51
N ILE A 424 -24.39 -2.47 -59.80
CA ILE A 424 -24.36 -3.82 -60.34
C ILE A 424 -22.96 -4.13 -60.84
N ASP A 425 -22.39 -5.24 -60.36
CA ASP A 425 -21.05 -5.67 -60.73
C ASP A 425 -20.99 -7.16 -61.07
N GLY A 426 -20.01 -7.52 -61.91
CA GLY A 426 -19.79 -8.86 -62.44
C GLY A 426 -20.80 -9.33 -63.49
N SER A 427 -20.47 -10.44 -64.17
CA SER A 427 -21.28 -11.01 -65.26
C SER A 427 -22.67 -11.49 -64.82
N ASN A 428 -22.83 -11.84 -63.53
CA ASN A 428 -24.09 -12.29 -62.96
C ASN A 428 -25.02 -11.14 -62.52
N LYS A 429 -24.65 -9.88 -62.82
CA LYS A 429 -25.45 -8.67 -62.57
C LYS A 429 -25.97 -8.58 -61.13
N THR A 430 -25.09 -8.76 -60.16
CA THR A 430 -25.43 -8.74 -58.74
C THR A 430 -25.23 -7.34 -58.16
N SER A 431 -26.18 -6.84 -57.37
CA SER A 431 -25.96 -5.62 -56.59
C SER A 431 -24.98 -5.89 -55.45
N GLN A 432 -23.92 -5.09 -55.37
CA GLN A 432 -22.95 -5.19 -54.27
C GLN A 432 -23.57 -4.69 -52.96
N SER A 433 -24.32 -3.59 -53.00
CA SER A 433 -24.90 -2.96 -51.83
C SER A 433 -26.12 -3.70 -51.25
N ALA A 434 -26.78 -4.58 -52.02
CA ALA A 434 -27.88 -5.40 -51.52
C ALA A 434 -27.48 -6.38 -50.39
N HIS A 435 -26.17 -6.56 -50.14
CA HIS A 435 -25.62 -7.43 -49.11
C HIS A 435 -25.34 -6.68 -47.79
N ALA A 436 -25.90 -5.49 -47.63
CA ALA A 436 -25.85 -4.72 -46.40
C ALA A 436 -27.15 -3.96 -46.16
N ALA A 437 -27.34 -3.52 -44.91
CA ALA A 437 -28.39 -2.59 -44.52
C ALA A 437 -27.78 -1.44 -43.70
N LEU A 438 -28.46 -0.29 -43.70
CA LEU A 438 -28.09 0.90 -42.91
C LEU A 438 -29.12 1.17 -41.82
N LYS A 439 -28.65 1.61 -40.66
CA LYS A 439 -29.46 2.23 -39.60
C LYS A 439 -28.75 3.50 -39.14
N GLY A 440 -29.18 4.64 -39.68
CA GLY A 440 -28.42 5.89 -39.53
C GLY A 440 -27.07 5.76 -40.25
N SER A 441 -25.98 6.01 -39.54
CA SER A 441 -24.60 5.84 -40.02
C SER A 441 -24.07 4.40 -39.91
N VAL A 442 -24.76 3.52 -39.16
CA VAL A 442 -24.26 2.17 -38.90
C VAL A 442 -24.62 1.26 -40.07
N LEU A 443 -23.62 0.57 -40.62
CA LEU A 443 -23.75 -0.45 -41.66
C LEU A 443 -23.63 -1.85 -41.07
N ARG A 444 -24.53 -2.73 -41.51
CA ARG A 444 -24.55 -4.16 -41.16
C ARG A 444 -24.49 -5.01 -42.43
N PRO A 445 -23.49 -5.88 -42.60
CA PRO A 445 -23.51 -6.93 -43.60
C PRO A 445 -24.64 -7.91 -43.32
N GLN A 446 -25.45 -8.26 -44.32
CA GLN A 446 -26.53 -9.23 -44.18
C GLN A 446 -26.94 -9.81 -45.52
N LEU A 447 -27.58 -10.98 -45.53
CA LEU A 447 -28.01 -11.60 -46.79
C LEU A 447 -29.10 -10.77 -47.48
N PRO A 448 -29.09 -10.65 -48.82
CA PRO A 448 -30.24 -10.17 -49.55
C PRO A 448 -31.40 -11.16 -49.43
N LYS A 449 -32.64 -10.67 -49.56
CA LYS A 449 -33.86 -11.49 -49.66
C LYS A 449 -34.39 -11.43 -51.08
N ASP A 450 -34.56 -12.59 -51.72
CA ASP A 450 -34.99 -12.70 -53.12
C ASP A 450 -34.13 -11.89 -54.11
N GLY A 451 -32.83 -11.77 -53.81
CA GLY A 451 -31.86 -11.00 -54.61
C GLY A 451 -31.92 -9.48 -54.41
N LYS A 452 -32.70 -9.00 -53.44
CA LYS A 452 -32.85 -7.58 -53.10
C LYS A 452 -32.37 -7.28 -51.69
N ALA A 453 -32.00 -6.02 -51.45
CA ALA A 453 -31.66 -5.50 -50.14
C ALA A 453 -32.82 -5.74 -49.17
N ALA A 454 -32.47 -6.20 -47.97
CA ALA A 454 -33.43 -6.44 -46.90
C ALA A 454 -33.32 -5.32 -45.84
N GLU A 455 -34.43 -5.05 -45.14
CA GLU A 455 -34.44 -4.13 -44.01
C GLU A 455 -33.42 -4.54 -42.93
N TRP A 456 -32.96 -3.59 -42.14
CA TRP A 456 -31.98 -3.82 -41.08
C TRP A 456 -32.36 -4.99 -40.18
N GLY A 457 -31.54 -6.05 -40.15
CA GLY A 457 -31.75 -7.22 -39.32
C GLY A 457 -32.91 -8.14 -39.74
N ALA A 458 -33.52 -7.91 -40.92
CA ALA A 458 -34.57 -8.78 -41.45
C ALA A 458 -34.03 -10.14 -41.97
N THR A 459 -32.73 -10.21 -42.25
CA THR A 459 -32.01 -11.42 -42.65
C THR A 459 -30.78 -11.61 -41.77
N GLU A 460 -30.28 -12.85 -41.73
CA GLU A 460 -29.09 -13.19 -40.97
C GLU A 460 -27.83 -12.51 -41.55
N GLN A 461 -26.91 -12.20 -40.65
CA GLN A 461 -25.51 -11.97 -41.02
C GLN A 461 -24.94 -13.32 -41.40
N ASN A 462 -24.28 -13.43 -42.54
CA ASN A 462 -23.80 -14.71 -43.04
C ASN A 462 -22.48 -14.54 -43.79
N GLN A 463 -21.56 -15.49 -43.63
CA GLN A 463 -20.26 -15.51 -44.29
C GLN A 463 -20.35 -15.48 -45.83
N ALA A 464 -21.49 -15.84 -46.43
CA ALA A 464 -21.70 -15.75 -47.87
C ALA A 464 -21.66 -14.30 -48.42
N THR A 465 -21.70 -13.28 -47.56
CA THR A 465 -21.54 -11.86 -47.96
C THR A 465 -20.08 -11.43 -48.07
N VAL A 466 -19.12 -12.26 -47.63
CA VAL A 466 -17.68 -11.95 -47.71
C VAL A 466 -17.26 -11.69 -49.15
N GLY A 467 -16.46 -10.63 -49.35
CA GLY A 467 -15.99 -10.14 -50.64
C GLY A 467 -16.96 -9.21 -51.37
N ARG A 468 -18.16 -8.96 -50.82
CA ARG A 468 -19.08 -7.94 -51.34
C ARG A 468 -18.62 -6.55 -50.90
N MET A 469 -18.86 -5.55 -51.74
CA MET A 469 -18.41 -4.18 -51.49
C MET A 469 -19.54 -3.14 -51.53
N PRO A 470 -20.39 -3.02 -50.50
CA PRO A 470 -21.43 -1.99 -50.47
C PRO A 470 -20.88 -0.57 -50.63
N LEU A 471 -21.65 0.29 -51.31
CA LEU A 471 -21.33 1.71 -51.47
C LEU A 471 -22.33 2.57 -50.70
N VAL A 472 -21.83 3.52 -49.91
CA VAL A 472 -22.65 4.45 -49.12
C VAL A 472 -22.35 5.88 -49.52
N ARG A 473 -23.39 6.64 -49.85
CA ARG A 473 -23.34 8.09 -50.09
C ARG A 473 -23.63 8.82 -48.80
N VAL A 474 -22.81 9.81 -48.49
CA VAL A 474 -22.92 10.66 -47.30
C VAL A 474 -23.13 12.10 -47.73
N PHE A 475 -24.14 12.77 -47.19
CA PHE A 475 -24.33 14.21 -47.33
C PHE A 475 -24.08 14.94 -46.03
N LEU A 476 -23.43 16.09 -46.12
CA LEU A 476 -23.59 17.17 -45.14
C LEU A 476 -24.84 17.97 -45.53
N ASN A 477 -25.76 18.15 -44.60
CA ASN A 477 -27.01 18.87 -44.80
C ASN A 477 -27.05 20.10 -43.92
N ASP A 478 -27.60 21.19 -44.45
CA ASP A 478 -27.95 22.36 -43.66
C ASP A 478 -29.39 22.22 -43.16
N ASN A 479 -29.58 22.16 -41.84
CA ASN A 479 -30.89 21.96 -41.24
C ASN A 479 -31.76 23.21 -41.31
N ASN A 480 -31.19 24.40 -41.53
CA ASN A 480 -31.93 25.65 -41.64
C ASN A 480 -32.55 25.79 -43.04
N SER A 481 -31.73 25.68 -44.09
CA SER A 481 -32.21 25.78 -45.48
C SER A 481 -32.81 24.48 -46.04
N LYS A 482 -32.59 23.35 -45.35
CA LYS A 482 -32.93 21.99 -45.81
C LYS A 482 -32.21 21.58 -47.10
N LYS A 483 -31.07 22.20 -47.42
CA LYS A 483 -30.27 21.91 -48.62
C LYS A 483 -29.08 21.01 -48.31
N LYS A 484 -28.66 20.23 -49.31
CA LYS A 484 -27.45 19.39 -49.27
C LYS A 484 -26.23 20.27 -49.60
N VAL A 485 -25.18 20.18 -48.80
CA VAL A 485 -24.04 21.12 -48.78
C VAL A 485 -22.83 20.50 -49.46
N ALA A 486 -22.45 19.31 -49.00
CA ALA A 486 -21.32 18.53 -49.51
C ALA A 486 -21.73 17.06 -49.63
N VAL A 487 -21.05 16.31 -50.50
CA VAL A 487 -21.26 14.87 -50.68
C VAL A 487 -19.92 14.14 -50.65
N GLY A 488 -19.92 12.93 -50.13
CA GLY A 488 -18.81 11.98 -50.19
C GLY A 488 -19.36 10.56 -50.31
N TYR A 489 -18.56 9.64 -50.84
CA TYR A 489 -18.90 8.22 -50.94
C TYR A 489 -17.88 7.39 -50.18
N LEU A 490 -18.37 6.36 -49.48
CA LEU A 490 -17.57 5.36 -48.78
C LEU A 490 -17.87 3.99 -49.38
N LYS A 491 -16.83 3.32 -49.85
CA LYS A 491 -16.88 1.93 -50.28
C LYS A 491 -16.43 1.03 -49.15
N VAL A 492 -17.31 0.13 -48.75
CA VAL A 492 -17.12 -0.76 -47.61
C VAL A 492 -16.82 -2.16 -48.13
N GLU A 493 -15.78 -2.82 -47.65
CA GLU A 493 -15.49 -4.24 -47.94
C GLU A 493 -16.00 -5.13 -46.81
N ILE A 494 -16.82 -6.13 -47.15
CA ILE A 494 -17.25 -7.16 -46.21
C ILE A 494 -16.18 -8.26 -46.16
N THR A 495 -15.53 -8.43 -45.02
CA THR A 495 -14.43 -9.39 -44.83
C THR A 495 -14.88 -10.64 -44.06
N GLY A 496 -14.05 -11.68 -44.09
CA GLY A 496 -14.17 -12.77 -43.11
C GLY A 496 -14.08 -12.24 -41.68
N ALA A 497 -14.64 -13.00 -40.73
CA ALA A 497 -14.33 -12.77 -39.33
C ALA A 497 -12.82 -12.97 -39.12
N PRO A 498 -12.15 -12.15 -38.30
CA PRO A 498 -10.78 -12.43 -37.91
C PRO A 498 -10.73 -13.83 -37.27
N ALA A 499 -9.75 -14.64 -37.66
CA ALA A 499 -9.52 -15.89 -36.97
C ALA A 499 -8.90 -15.56 -35.60
N GLU A 500 -9.56 -15.95 -34.52
CA GLU A 500 -9.09 -15.69 -33.17
C GLU A 500 -8.39 -16.92 -32.59
N ASP A 501 -7.40 -16.67 -31.76
CA ASP A 501 -6.78 -17.72 -30.93
C ASP A 501 -7.85 -18.32 -30.01
N ARG A 502 -7.83 -19.64 -29.83
CA ARG A 502 -8.80 -20.33 -28.98
C ARG A 502 -8.18 -21.49 -28.23
N ILE A 503 -8.71 -21.76 -27.04
CA ILE A 503 -8.36 -22.95 -26.26
C ILE A 503 -9.28 -24.08 -26.71
N THR A 504 -8.67 -25.16 -27.20
CA THR A 504 -9.39 -26.32 -27.77
C THR A 504 -9.50 -27.50 -26.81
N ALA A 505 -8.58 -27.60 -25.85
CA ALA A 505 -8.68 -28.53 -24.74
C ALA A 505 -7.89 -28.02 -23.52
N THR A 506 -8.37 -28.37 -22.34
CA THR A 506 -7.64 -28.22 -21.08
C THR A 506 -7.72 -29.52 -20.31
N THR A 507 -6.62 -29.91 -19.68
CA THR A 507 -6.60 -31.08 -18.79
C THR A 507 -5.72 -30.85 -17.57
N GLU A 508 -5.97 -31.60 -16.50
CA GLU A 508 -5.19 -31.59 -15.28
C GLU A 508 -4.83 -33.01 -14.85
N TYR A 509 -3.54 -33.23 -14.56
CA TYR A 509 -3.01 -34.48 -14.01
C TYR A 509 -2.57 -34.27 -12.58
N THR A 510 -3.17 -35.02 -11.65
CA THR A 510 -2.84 -34.95 -10.23
C THR A 510 -1.96 -36.12 -9.79
N PHE A 511 -0.83 -35.81 -9.17
CA PHE A 511 0.08 -36.74 -8.55
C PHE A 511 -0.09 -36.68 -7.03
N ASN A 512 -0.11 -37.85 -6.37
CA ASN A 512 -0.32 -37.96 -4.93
C ASN A 512 0.85 -38.67 -4.22
N GLU A 513 2.01 -38.81 -4.89
CA GLU A 513 3.18 -39.46 -4.30
C GLU A 513 3.53 -38.81 -2.96
N GLY A 514 3.71 -39.63 -1.91
CA GLY A 514 3.95 -39.13 -0.56
C GLY A 514 5.27 -38.36 -0.47
N PHE A 515 5.27 -37.29 0.32
CA PHE A 515 6.44 -36.44 0.54
C PHE A 515 6.82 -36.42 2.02
N THR A 516 8.09 -36.67 2.31
CA THR A 516 8.65 -36.57 3.66
C THR A 516 9.94 -35.77 3.61
N LEU A 517 10.09 -34.81 4.53
CA LEU A 517 11.34 -34.05 4.66
C LEU A 517 12.51 -35.00 4.90
N SER A 518 13.49 -34.93 4.02
CA SER A 518 14.68 -35.76 4.01
C SER A 518 15.83 -35.01 3.36
N CYS A 519 17.05 -35.52 3.51
CA CYS A 519 18.24 -35.00 2.84
C CYS A 519 18.41 -35.57 1.42
N ARG A 520 17.30 -35.92 0.75
CA ARG A 520 17.29 -36.43 -0.63
C ARG A 520 17.96 -35.43 -1.56
N THR A 521 18.84 -35.94 -2.43
CA THR A 521 19.52 -35.15 -3.47
C THR A 521 19.01 -35.44 -4.88
N GLU A 522 18.31 -36.56 -5.08
CA GLU A 522 17.74 -36.96 -6.37
C GLU A 522 16.44 -36.22 -6.65
N ASP A 523 16.28 -35.69 -7.86
CA ASP A 523 15.06 -35.00 -8.27
C ASP A 523 13.83 -35.90 -8.16
N TRP A 524 12.67 -35.29 -7.96
CA TRP A 524 11.38 -35.97 -8.07
C TRP A 524 10.94 -35.92 -9.53
N VAL A 525 10.44 -37.04 -10.03
CA VAL A 525 10.00 -37.17 -11.41
C VAL A 525 8.56 -37.66 -11.42
N GLN A 526 7.67 -36.90 -12.04
CA GLN A 526 6.27 -37.26 -12.25
C GLN A 526 6.02 -37.38 -13.75
N GLU A 527 5.44 -38.50 -14.19
CA GLU A 527 5.26 -38.80 -15.61
C GLU A 527 3.78 -38.90 -15.95
N VAL A 528 3.39 -38.27 -17.06
CA VAL A 528 2.07 -38.47 -17.65
C VAL A 528 2.15 -39.63 -18.64
N THR A 529 1.40 -40.69 -18.33
CA THR A 529 1.37 -41.90 -19.15
C THR A 529 0.57 -41.69 -20.44
N TRP A 530 0.83 -42.52 -21.44
CA TRP A 530 0.19 -42.40 -22.76
C TRP A 530 -1.35 -42.50 -22.71
N PHE A 531 -1.89 -43.49 -21.99
CA PHE A 531 -3.35 -43.68 -21.94
C PHE A 531 -4.08 -42.46 -21.35
N GLN A 532 -3.43 -41.74 -20.42
CA GLN A 532 -3.97 -40.52 -19.83
C GLN A 532 -4.09 -39.38 -20.85
N ILE A 533 -3.19 -39.31 -21.82
CA ILE A 533 -3.24 -38.34 -22.93
C ILE A 533 -4.34 -38.74 -23.92
N GLU A 534 -4.48 -40.03 -24.22
CA GLU A 534 -5.55 -40.54 -25.09
C GLU A 534 -6.94 -40.22 -24.52
N GLU A 535 -7.18 -40.55 -23.25
CA GLU A 535 -8.48 -40.39 -22.59
C GLU A 535 -8.86 -38.93 -22.33
N GLN A 536 -7.88 -38.05 -22.06
CA GLN A 536 -8.18 -36.69 -21.59
C GLN A 536 -7.87 -35.59 -22.58
N ILE A 537 -6.96 -35.80 -23.55
CA ILE A 537 -6.62 -34.81 -24.58
C ILE A 537 -7.16 -35.24 -25.94
N LEU A 538 -6.77 -36.43 -26.43
CA LEU A 538 -7.15 -36.87 -27.78
C LEU A 538 -8.66 -37.11 -27.90
N ALA A 539 -9.29 -37.68 -26.88
CA ALA A 539 -10.74 -37.86 -26.83
C ALA A 539 -11.50 -36.52 -26.86
N GLN A 540 -11.00 -35.48 -26.18
CA GLN A 540 -11.61 -34.14 -26.22
C GLN A 540 -11.48 -33.49 -27.60
N LEU A 541 -10.31 -33.66 -28.23
CA LEU A 541 -10.03 -33.08 -29.55
C LEU A 541 -10.66 -33.89 -30.71
N ASN A 542 -11.07 -35.13 -30.45
CA ASN A 542 -11.59 -36.10 -31.43
C ASN A 542 -10.65 -36.27 -32.65
N ILE A 543 -9.35 -36.46 -32.38
CA ILE A 543 -8.30 -36.66 -33.39
C ILE A 543 -7.45 -37.89 -33.07
N SER A 544 -6.77 -38.42 -34.09
CA SER A 544 -5.82 -39.53 -33.89
C SER A 544 -4.52 -39.07 -33.22
N LYS A 545 -3.77 -40.01 -32.63
CA LYS A 545 -2.40 -39.77 -32.15
C LYS A 545 -1.52 -39.10 -33.20
N GLU A 546 -1.52 -39.67 -34.41
CA GLU A 546 -0.71 -39.18 -35.52
C GLU A 546 -1.08 -37.75 -35.90
N ASP A 547 -2.37 -37.41 -35.88
CA ASP A 547 -2.86 -36.06 -36.17
C ASP A 547 -2.46 -35.07 -35.08
N PHE A 548 -2.52 -35.46 -33.81
CA PHE A 548 -2.09 -34.62 -32.70
C PHE A 548 -0.60 -34.33 -32.76
N GLU A 549 0.24 -35.36 -32.86
CA GLU A 549 1.71 -35.22 -32.94
C GLU A 549 2.17 -34.43 -34.18
N ARG A 550 1.41 -34.49 -35.28
CA ARG A 550 1.69 -33.72 -36.50
C ARG A 550 1.25 -32.26 -36.41
N SER A 551 0.13 -31.98 -35.73
CA SER A 551 -0.54 -30.67 -35.80
C SER A 551 -0.30 -29.79 -34.57
N TYR A 552 -0.14 -30.39 -33.38
CA TYR A 552 0.07 -29.70 -32.12
C TYR A 552 1.53 -29.80 -31.70
N ILE A 553 2.22 -28.67 -31.67
CA ILE A 553 3.64 -28.59 -31.32
C ILE A 553 3.75 -28.20 -29.85
N TYR A 554 4.54 -28.95 -29.08
CA TYR A 554 4.88 -28.57 -27.71
C TYR A 554 5.69 -27.27 -27.75
N ASP A 555 5.24 -26.24 -27.02
CA ASP A 555 5.84 -24.90 -27.12
C ASP A 555 7.33 -24.91 -26.78
N GLY A 556 7.75 -25.79 -25.89
CA GLY A 556 9.15 -26.16 -25.74
C GLY A 556 9.52 -26.66 -24.35
N PRO A 557 10.64 -27.39 -24.22
CA PRO A 557 11.20 -27.70 -22.91
C PRO A 557 11.50 -26.40 -22.18
N MET A 558 11.23 -26.36 -20.87
CA MET A 558 11.45 -25.15 -20.05
C MET A 558 10.56 -23.96 -20.48
N ILE A 559 9.36 -24.21 -21.00
CA ILE A 559 8.30 -23.20 -21.13
C ILE A 559 7.12 -23.66 -20.28
N GLN A 560 6.76 -22.85 -19.28
CA GLN A 560 5.57 -23.04 -18.45
C GLN A 560 4.79 -21.74 -18.37
N TYR A 561 3.51 -21.82 -18.00
CA TYR A 561 2.59 -20.70 -17.92
C TYR A 561 2.09 -20.51 -16.48
N SER A 562 1.66 -19.29 -16.16
CA SER A 562 1.01 -19.00 -14.87
C SER A 562 -0.34 -19.71 -14.72
N GLU A 563 -1.05 -19.86 -15.84
CA GLU A 563 -2.43 -20.33 -15.93
C GLU A 563 -2.77 -20.83 -17.34
N ALA A 564 -3.95 -21.43 -17.49
CA ALA A 564 -4.46 -21.97 -18.74
C ALA A 564 -5.47 -21.01 -19.40
N THR A 565 -5.03 -19.80 -19.76
CA THR A 565 -5.85 -18.75 -20.39
C THR A 565 -5.24 -18.28 -21.71
N LEU A 566 -6.02 -17.62 -22.57
CA LEU A 566 -5.55 -17.10 -23.87
C LEU A 566 -4.43 -16.06 -23.71
N ASP A 567 -4.51 -15.24 -22.66
CA ASP A 567 -3.55 -14.19 -22.35
C ASP A 567 -2.34 -14.66 -21.54
N ALA A 568 -2.24 -15.97 -21.26
CA ALA A 568 -1.19 -16.52 -20.40
C ALA A 568 0.20 -16.30 -21.03
N MET A 569 1.04 -15.57 -20.31
CA MET A 569 2.43 -15.36 -20.69
C MET A 569 3.34 -16.48 -20.17
N PRO A 570 4.41 -16.84 -20.90
CA PRO A 570 5.39 -17.80 -20.43
C PRO A 570 6.13 -17.26 -19.20
N LEU A 571 6.34 -18.12 -18.21
CA LEU A 571 7.08 -17.81 -17.00
C LEU A 571 8.55 -17.57 -17.34
N THR A 572 9.09 -16.45 -16.84
CA THR A 572 10.49 -16.04 -17.09
C THR A 572 11.49 -16.72 -16.16
N LYS A 573 11.02 -17.32 -15.06
CA LYS A 573 11.82 -18.10 -14.12
C LYS A 573 11.09 -19.40 -13.81
N LEU A 574 11.80 -20.51 -13.96
CA LEU A 574 11.28 -21.83 -13.68
C LEU A 574 12.02 -22.44 -12.49
N SER A 575 11.25 -22.97 -11.55
CA SER A 575 11.78 -23.72 -10.41
C SER A 575 11.65 -25.24 -10.59
N THR A 576 10.90 -25.66 -11.61
CA THR A 576 10.72 -27.05 -12.02
C THR A 576 10.82 -27.14 -13.54
N LYS A 577 10.98 -28.34 -14.06
CA LYS A 577 11.19 -28.58 -15.49
C LYS A 577 10.11 -29.53 -16.00
N VAL A 578 9.39 -29.13 -17.06
CA VAL A 578 8.47 -30.01 -17.77
C VAL A 578 8.99 -30.20 -19.19
N GLU A 579 9.13 -31.46 -19.60
CA GLU A 579 9.66 -31.83 -20.90
C GLU A 579 8.84 -32.93 -21.53
N GLN A 580 8.76 -32.89 -22.86
CA GLN A 580 8.24 -34.00 -23.64
C GLN A 580 9.34 -35.05 -23.82
N THR A 581 9.16 -36.22 -23.23
CA THR A 581 10.07 -37.35 -23.36
C THR A 581 9.71 -38.22 -24.57
N LYS A 582 10.68 -39.03 -25.02
CA LYS A 582 10.48 -40.10 -26.00
C LYS A 582 11.29 -41.31 -25.53
N VAL A 583 10.66 -42.22 -24.79
CA VAL A 583 11.31 -43.45 -24.32
C VAL A 583 10.81 -44.66 -25.11
N ASP A 584 11.73 -45.24 -25.89
CA ASP A 584 11.75 -46.50 -26.68
C ASP A 584 10.89 -46.71 -27.96
N VAL A 585 11.39 -47.63 -28.80
CA VAL A 585 11.50 -47.63 -30.28
C VAL A 585 10.49 -48.58 -30.98
N GLU A 586 9.51 -49.15 -30.28
CA GLU A 586 8.57 -50.16 -30.83
C GLU A 586 7.07 -49.81 -30.70
N GLY A 587 6.73 -48.51 -30.67
CA GLY A 587 5.42 -48.01 -31.09
C GLY A 587 4.21 -48.24 -30.17
N THR A 588 4.38 -48.73 -28.94
CA THR A 588 3.24 -49.05 -28.04
C THR A 588 3.20 -48.30 -26.71
N MET A 589 4.25 -47.56 -26.31
CA MET A 589 4.23 -46.68 -25.14
C MET A 589 5.02 -45.42 -25.44
N THR A 590 4.43 -44.24 -25.20
CA THR A 590 5.11 -42.95 -25.35
C THR A 590 4.72 -42.11 -24.15
N GLU A 591 5.62 -41.95 -23.17
CA GLU A 591 5.49 -40.88 -22.18
C GLU A 591 5.52 -39.55 -22.91
N VAL A 592 4.60 -38.64 -22.57
CA VAL A 592 4.41 -37.39 -23.32
C VAL A 592 4.89 -36.19 -22.53
N LEU A 593 4.83 -36.24 -21.20
CA LEU A 593 5.31 -35.16 -20.33
C LEU A 593 5.95 -35.76 -19.08
N GLN A 594 7.19 -35.35 -18.81
CA GLN A 594 7.93 -35.62 -17.59
C GLN A 594 8.10 -34.30 -16.82
N TRP A 595 7.69 -34.28 -15.56
CA TRP A 595 7.85 -33.15 -14.65
C TRP A 595 8.92 -33.46 -13.61
N THR A 596 10.06 -32.78 -13.74
CA THR A 596 11.22 -32.90 -12.87
C THR A 596 11.26 -31.75 -11.88
N ILE A 597 11.32 -32.10 -10.59
CA ILE A 597 11.26 -31.16 -9.46
C ILE A 597 12.53 -31.37 -8.62
N PRO A 598 13.43 -30.37 -8.54
CA PRO A 598 14.65 -30.49 -7.76
C PRO A 598 14.38 -30.84 -6.30
N ALA A 599 15.15 -31.76 -5.73
CA ALA A 599 14.92 -32.28 -4.38
C ALA A 599 14.93 -31.18 -3.30
N ASN A 600 15.89 -30.24 -3.41
CA ASN A 600 15.99 -29.09 -2.53
C ASN A 600 14.80 -28.13 -2.69
N TYR A 601 14.32 -27.94 -3.91
CA TYR A 601 13.15 -27.10 -4.18
C TYR A 601 11.88 -27.75 -3.61
N ALA A 602 11.69 -29.06 -3.78
CA ALA A 602 10.59 -29.80 -3.16
C ALA A 602 10.63 -29.68 -1.62
N TYR A 603 11.82 -29.79 -1.01
CA TYR A 603 12.01 -29.57 0.43
C TYR A 603 11.48 -28.21 0.88
N GLU A 604 12.00 -27.12 0.31
CA GLU A 604 11.60 -25.77 0.72
C GLU A 604 10.13 -25.50 0.39
N TYR A 605 9.68 -25.91 -0.79
CA TYR A 605 8.34 -25.66 -1.27
C TYR A 605 7.30 -26.36 -0.42
N PHE A 606 7.44 -27.67 -0.19
CA PHE A 606 6.48 -28.42 0.61
C PHE A 606 6.63 -28.17 2.10
N SER A 607 7.72 -27.58 2.60
CA SER A 607 7.74 -27.10 3.98
C SER A 607 6.67 -26.04 4.24
N ALA A 608 6.36 -25.21 3.24
CA ALA A 608 5.39 -24.10 3.37
C ALA A 608 4.05 -24.34 2.64
N ASN A 609 4.02 -25.14 1.57
CA ASN A 609 2.87 -25.27 0.68
C ASN A 609 2.31 -26.70 0.66
N ALA A 610 1.00 -26.83 0.45
CA ALA A 610 0.31 -28.13 0.43
C ALA A 610 0.39 -28.84 -0.92
N SER A 611 0.47 -28.09 -2.03
CA SER A 611 0.48 -28.62 -3.40
C SER A 611 1.27 -27.73 -4.33
N MET A 612 1.91 -28.31 -5.34
CA MET A 612 2.64 -27.63 -6.41
C MET A 612 1.91 -27.81 -7.74
N LYS A 613 2.01 -26.84 -8.65
CA LYS A 613 1.54 -27.00 -10.03
C LYS A 613 2.53 -26.49 -11.07
N ALA A 614 2.47 -27.04 -12.27
CA ALA A 614 3.14 -26.56 -13.48
C ALA A 614 2.14 -26.61 -14.65
N VAL A 615 2.08 -25.55 -15.45
CA VAL A 615 1.16 -25.48 -16.62
C VAL A 615 2.00 -25.42 -17.89
N VAL A 616 1.71 -26.28 -18.86
CA VAL A 616 2.36 -26.28 -20.18
C VAL A 616 1.34 -26.24 -21.31
N ARG A 617 1.81 -25.96 -22.53
CA ARG A 617 0.95 -25.72 -23.69
C ARG A 617 1.46 -26.43 -24.95
N TYR A 618 0.51 -26.94 -25.74
CA TYR A 618 0.72 -27.28 -27.14
C TYR A 618 -0.01 -26.29 -28.03
N THR A 619 0.64 -25.89 -29.13
CA THR A 619 0.11 -24.92 -30.09
C THR A 619 -0.06 -25.56 -31.46
N LYS A 620 -1.26 -25.42 -32.04
CA LYS A 620 -1.54 -25.71 -33.44
C LYS A 620 -1.81 -24.41 -34.19
N GLN A 621 -0.98 -24.11 -35.19
CA GLN A 621 -1.16 -22.95 -36.04
C GLN A 621 -2.21 -23.22 -37.12
N ASN A 622 -3.30 -22.45 -37.13
CA ASN A 622 -4.24 -22.42 -38.23
C ASN A 622 -3.72 -21.45 -39.30
N LYS A 623 -3.52 -21.96 -40.52
CA LYS A 623 -2.94 -21.19 -41.64
C LYS A 623 -3.97 -20.99 -42.74
N ASP A 624 -3.90 -19.85 -43.41
CA ASP A 624 -4.68 -19.61 -44.62
C ASP A 624 -4.14 -20.41 -45.82
N ILE A 625 -4.80 -20.25 -46.98
CA ILE A 625 -4.42 -20.94 -48.22
C ILE A 625 -3.04 -20.52 -48.77
N GLN A 626 -2.49 -19.41 -48.28
CA GLN A 626 -1.18 -18.87 -48.64
C GLN A 626 -0.09 -19.29 -47.63
N GLY A 627 -0.47 -20.03 -46.58
CA GLY A 627 0.44 -20.52 -45.54
C GLY A 627 0.72 -19.51 -44.42
N VAL A 628 0.00 -18.39 -44.36
CA VAL A 628 0.12 -17.38 -43.30
C VAL A 628 -0.67 -17.84 -42.08
N VAL A 629 -0.08 -17.74 -40.89
CA VAL A 629 -0.78 -18.05 -39.63
C VAL A 629 -1.85 -17.00 -39.40
N ILE A 630 -3.09 -17.44 -39.26
CA ILE A 630 -4.26 -16.57 -39.04
C ILE A 630 -4.82 -16.70 -37.62
N SER A 631 -4.60 -17.83 -36.94
CA SER A 631 -4.92 -18.04 -35.52
C SER A 631 -4.18 -19.26 -34.96
N ASN A 632 -4.25 -19.46 -33.65
CA ASN A 632 -3.72 -20.62 -32.95
C ASN A 632 -4.79 -21.35 -32.15
N ASP A 633 -4.77 -22.67 -32.22
CA ASP A 633 -5.50 -23.57 -31.33
C ASP A 633 -4.55 -24.01 -30.20
N TYR A 634 -4.89 -23.72 -28.95
CA TYR A 634 -4.09 -24.08 -27.78
C TYR A 634 -4.67 -25.29 -27.04
N VAL A 635 -3.78 -26.14 -26.53
CA VAL A 635 -4.11 -27.20 -25.56
C VAL A 635 -3.24 -26.97 -24.32
N TYR A 636 -3.88 -26.75 -23.17
CA TYR A 636 -3.16 -26.57 -21.91
C TYR A 636 -3.20 -27.84 -21.06
N VAL A 637 -2.06 -28.17 -20.46
CA VAL A 637 -1.90 -29.29 -19.53
C VAL A 637 -1.40 -28.76 -18.20
N THR A 638 -2.18 -28.96 -17.15
CA THR A 638 -1.80 -28.64 -15.76
C THR A 638 -1.32 -29.91 -15.07
N LEU A 639 -0.12 -29.87 -14.50
CA LEU A 639 0.44 -30.94 -13.66
C LEU A 639 0.38 -30.46 -12.22
N THR A 640 -0.28 -31.19 -11.34
CA THR A 640 -0.46 -30.83 -9.93
C THR A 640 0.09 -31.95 -9.05
N TRP A 641 1.00 -31.65 -8.13
CA TRP A 641 1.45 -32.61 -7.11
C TRP A 641 0.93 -32.18 -5.74
N ALA A 642 0.05 -33.00 -5.17
CA ALA A 642 -0.49 -32.86 -3.83
C ALA A 642 -0.09 -34.10 -3.00
N PRO A 643 1.06 -34.06 -2.30
CA PRO A 643 1.58 -35.26 -1.64
C PRO A 643 0.62 -35.84 -0.61
N ASN A 644 0.40 -37.16 -0.65
CA ASN A 644 -0.41 -37.85 0.33
C ASN A 644 0.21 -39.21 0.72
N PRO A 645 0.84 -39.35 1.91
CA PRO A 645 0.91 -38.36 2.99
C PRO A 645 1.93 -37.24 2.75
N ARG A 646 1.74 -36.10 3.43
CA ARG A 646 2.68 -34.96 3.48
C ARG A 646 3.26 -34.80 4.88
N ASN A 647 4.47 -35.30 5.10
CA ASN A 647 5.18 -35.29 6.38
C ASN A 647 6.23 -34.17 6.39
N VAL A 648 5.89 -33.02 6.97
CA VAL A 648 6.76 -31.83 6.97
C VAL A 648 6.97 -31.18 8.33
N ASN A 649 6.52 -31.84 9.38
CA ASN A 649 6.62 -31.35 10.75
C ASN A 649 7.38 -32.35 11.63
N PRO A 650 8.71 -32.49 11.44
CA PRO A 650 9.53 -33.36 12.28
C PRO A 650 9.69 -32.74 13.66
N THR A 651 9.24 -33.44 14.70
CA THR A 651 9.35 -32.99 16.10
C THR A 651 10.13 -34.00 16.94
N GLY A 652 10.57 -33.61 18.12
CA GLY A 652 11.19 -34.50 19.10
C GLY A 652 11.12 -33.95 20.52
N THR A 653 11.61 -34.73 21.49
CA THR A 653 11.52 -34.41 22.92
C THR A 653 12.87 -34.66 23.61
N LEU A 654 13.39 -33.63 24.29
CA LEU A 654 14.46 -33.81 25.27
C LEU A 654 13.86 -34.29 26.59
N ALA A 655 13.87 -35.60 26.83
CA ALA A 655 13.23 -36.18 28.00
C ALA A 655 14.03 -35.88 29.28
N ASP A 656 13.36 -35.63 30.40
CA ASP A 656 14.05 -35.46 31.69
C ASP A 656 14.82 -36.73 32.13
N ALA A 657 14.45 -37.89 31.60
CA ALA A 657 15.18 -39.14 31.80
C ALA A 657 16.58 -39.15 31.14
N ASP A 658 16.86 -38.22 30.22
CA ASP A 658 18.18 -38.01 29.62
C ASP A 658 19.07 -37.13 30.52
N LYS A 659 18.49 -36.40 31.47
CA LYS A 659 19.21 -35.52 32.40
C LYS A 659 19.73 -36.32 33.61
N THR A 660 20.98 -36.12 34.01
CA THR A 660 21.56 -36.74 35.21
C THR A 660 20.95 -36.12 36.45
N LYS A 661 19.90 -36.74 37.01
CA LYS A 661 19.07 -36.20 38.10
C LYS A 661 19.83 -35.42 39.18
N GLN A 662 20.92 -35.96 39.71
CA GLN A 662 21.65 -35.35 40.84
C GLN A 662 22.41 -34.06 40.49
N TYR A 663 22.56 -33.73 39.20
CA TYR A 663 23.18 -32.49 38.73
C TYR A 663 22.16 -31.41 38.34
N TRP A 664 20.86 -31.73 38.39
CA TRP A 664 19.77 -30.84 38.02
C TRP A 664 18.93 -30.42 39.23
N PHE A 665 18.29 -29.26 39.11
CA PHE A 665 17.57 -28.61 40.18
C PHE A 665 16.18 -28.17 39.71
N ALA A 666 15.24 -28.11 40.65
CA ALA A 666 14.03 -27.32 40.45
C ALA A 666 14.40 -25.83 40.35
N GLY A 667 13.53 -25.03 39.74
CA GLY A 667 13.77 -23.59 39.59
C GLY A 667 14.05 -22.91 40.93
N ASN A 668 15.18 -22.21 41.03
CA ASN A 668 15.66 -21.53 42.24
C ASN A 668 15.85 -22.44 43.47
N SER A 669 16.26 -23.70 43.26
CA SER A 669 16.52 -24.66 44.34
C SER A 669 18.01 -24.88 44.57
N ASN A 670 18.42 -25.02 45.84
CA ASN A 670 19.78 -25.39 46.24
C ASN A 670 19.96 -26.91 46.42
N GLU A 671 18.89 -27.70 46.25
CA GLU A 671 18.87 -29.15 46.46
C GLU A 671 19.04 -29.90 45.13
N GLY A 672 20.18 -30.56 44.96
CA GLY A 672 20.43 -31.39 43.78
C GLY A 672 19.44 -32.55 43.70
N GLY A 673 18.91 -32.83 42.50
CA GLY A 673 17.87 -33.84 42.29
C GLY A 673 16.45 -33.40 42.62
N SER A 674 16.24 -32.11 42.93
CA SER A 674 14.91 -31.55 43.21
C SER A 674 14.04 -31.32 41.97
N GLY A 675 14.62 -31.28 40.77
CA GLY A 675 13.90 -31.02 39.52
C GLY A 675 14.84 -31.01 38.30
N TYR A 676 14.36 -30.51 37.16
CA TYR A 676 15.04 -30.58 35.85
C TYR A 676 15.04 -29.24 35.09
N ASN A 677 14.88 -28.13 35.81
CA ASN A 677 14.71 -26.80 35.22
C ASN A 677 16.04 -26.07 35.04
N GLU A 678 17.00 -26.31 35.93
CA GLU A 678 18.26 -25.57 35.94
C GLU A 678 19.45 -26.42 36.37
N ILE A 679 20.63 -25.96 35.97
CA ILE A 679 21.94 -26.44 36.45
C ILE A 679 22.73 -25.29 37.06
N HIS A 680 23.65 -25.61 37.96
CA HIS A 680 24.50 -24.62 38.62
C HIS A 680 25.96 -24.74 38.16
N VAL A 681 26.56 -23.59 37.86
CA VAL A 681 28.00 -23.44 37.56
C VAL A 681 28.64 -22.75 38.76
N ASN A 682 29.77 -23.31 39.20
CA ASN A 682 30.49 -22.88 40.40
C ASN A 682 31.98 -22.82 40.09
N THR A 683 32.76 -22.19 40.97
CA THR A 683 34.22 -22.38 40.96
C THR A 683 34.59 -23.76 41.50
N GLU A 684 35.78 -24.22 41.15
CA GLU A 684 36.35 -25.45 41.69
C GLU A 684 36.37 -25.47 43.23
N VAL A 685 36.36 -26.68 43.80
CA VAL A 685 36.51 -26.88 45.24
C VAL A 685 37.97 -26.65 45.68
N PRO A 686 38.22 -26.11 46.89
CA PRO A 686 39.58 -25.98 47.41
C PRO A 686 40.30 -27.33 47.50
N ALA A 687 41.48 -27.43 46.87
CA ALA A 687 42.37 -28.59 46.92
C ALA A 687 43.85 -28.17 47.04
N ALA A 688 44.71 -29.07 47.54
CA ALA A 688 46.12 -28.76 47.78
C ALA A 688 46.95 -28.54 46.50
N THR A 689 46.56 -29.18 45.38
CA THR A 689 47.21 -29.03 44.06
C THR A 689 46.18 -29.22 42.95
N GLY A 690 46.40 -28.59 41.79
CA GLY A 690 45.64 -28.86 40.57
C GLY A 690 44.29 -28.16 40.44
N HIS A 691 43.91 -27.32 41.40
CA HIS A 691 42.66 -26.55 41.37
C HIS A 691 42.93 -25.04 41.32
N ASN A 692 42.14 -24.31 40.55
CA ASN A 692 42.26 -22.86 40.33
C ASN A 692 40.90 -22.18 40.55
N ILE A 693 40.85 -21.24 41.50
CA ILE A 693 39.65 -20.44 41.77
C ILE A 693 39.17 -19.63 40.56
N MET A 694 40.05 -19.35 39.59
CA MET A 694 39.69 -18.66 38.35
C MET A 694 38.99 -19.57 37.33
N ASN A 695 38.96 -20.89 37.55
CA ASN A 695 38.16 -21.80 36.75
C ASN A 695 36.71 -21.75 37.25
N PHE A 696 35.93 -20.86 36.62
CA PHE A 696 34.49 -20.73 36.83
C PHE A 696 33.77 -21.23 35.59
N ASN A 697 33.74 -22.55 35.42
CA ASN A 697 33.20 -23.19 34.24
C ASN A 697 32.61 -24.58 34.57
N LYS A 698 31.92 -25.17 33.60
CA LYS A 698 31.37 -26.52 33.69
C LYS A 698 31.18 -27.13 32.30
N PHE A 699 31.48 -28.40 32.14
CA PHE A 699 31.10 -29.14 30.93
C PHE A 699 29.61 -29.43 30.97
N ILE A 700 28.88 -29.02 29.93
CA ILE A 700 27.42 -29.11 29.92
C ILE A 700 26.98 -30.58 29.86
N LEU A 701 27.68 -31.41 29.07
CA LEU A 701 27.35 -32.82 28.86
C LEU A 701 27.49 -33.69 30.11
N GLU A 702 28.35 -33.33 31.08
CA GLU A 702 28.41 -34.01 32.39
C GLU A 702 27.07 -33.98 33.14
N THR A 703 26.19 -33.04 32.80
CA THR A 703 24.85 -32.94 33.39
C THR A 703 23.82 -33.87 32.73
N PHE A 704 24.18 -34.56 31.64
CA PHE A 704 23.33 -35.50 30.92
C PHE A 704 23.82 -36.93 31.09
N ASN A 705 22.90 -37.90 30.97
CA ASN A 705 23.19 -39.31 31.16
C ASN A 705 24.07 -39.81 30.03
N GLY A 706 25.18 -40.49 30.35
CA GLY A 706 26.07 -41.04 29.33
C GLY A 706 26.90 -40.02 28.56
N HIS A 707 26.95 -38.75 29.02
CA HIS A 707 27.69 -37.66 28.36
C HIS A 707 27.19 -37.35 26.93
N ASP A 708 25.90 -37.56 26.66
CA ASP A 708 25.26 -37.27 25.38
C ASP A 708 23.87 -36.66 25.60
N VAL A 709 23.33 -36.00 24.57
CA VAL A 709 21.95 -35.52 24.54
C VAL A 709 21.12 -36.39 23.61
N THR A 710 20.09 -37.02 24.16
CA THR A 710 19.17 -37.87 23.38
C THR A 710 17.87 -37.11 23.09
N ILE A 711 17.52 -36.98 21.81
CA ILE A 711 16.22 -36.48 21.36
C ILE A 711 15.31 -37.66 21.03
N SER A 712 14.30 -37.85 21.87
CA SER A 712 13.34 -38.95 21.78
C SER A 712 12.06 -38.56 21.03
N GLU A 713 11.14 -39.52 20.85
CA GLU A 713 9.79 -39.31 20.28
C GLU A 713 9.75 -38.78 18.84
N ILE A 714 10.87 -38.89 18.11
CA ILE A 714 10.93 -38.52 16.69
C ILE A 714 10.14 -39.55 15.86
N PRO A 715 9.10 -39.14 15.10
CA PRO A 715 8.34 -40.07 14.29
C PRO A 715 9.22 -40.80 13.27
N ALA A 716 9.10 -42.13 13.21
CA ALA A 716 9.99 -42.99 12.39
C ALA A 716 9.98 -42.68 10.88
N VAL A 717 8.97 -41.97 10.39
CA VAL A 717 8.90 -41.50 9.00
C VAL A 717 10.03 -40.53 8.65
N TYR A 718 10.54 -39.76 9.63
CA TYR A 718 11.62 -38.80 9.45
C TYR A 718 13.00 -39.44 9.63
N THR A 719 13.36 -40.36 8.73
CA THR A 719 14.59 -41.17 8.84
C THR A 719 15.89 -40.37 8.89
N ASP A 720 15.91 -39.16 8.33
CA ASP A 720 17.08 -38.26 8.36
C ASP A 720 17.11 -37.33 9.56
N PHE A 721 16.02 -37.26 10.31
CA PHE A 721 15.96 -36.58 11.61
C PHE A 721 16.08 -37.56 12.78
N ALA A 722 16.38 -38.84 12.53
CA ALA A 722 16.65 -39.81 13.58
C ALA A 722 17.75 -39.27 14.51
N ASP A 723 17.61 -39.47 15.82
CA ASP A 723 18.50 -38.89 16.84
C ASP A 723 19.99 -39.10 16.56
N THR A 724 20.38 -40.30 16.12
CA THR A 724 21.76 -40.65 15.79
C THR A 724 22.34 -39.89 14.59
N LYS A 725 21.49 -39.21 13.81
CA LYS A 725 21.86 -38.37 12.66
C LYS A 725 21.76 -36.87 12.97
N LEU A 726 21.33 -36.50 14.18
CA LEU A 726 21.25 -35.12 14.61
C LEU A 726 22.57 -34.70 15.27
N THR A 727 23.15 -33.60 14.77
CA THR A 727 24.12 -32.81 15.52
C THR A 727 23.35 -32.01 16.57
N LYS A 728 23.71 -32.16 17.85
CA LYS A 728 23.15 -31.38 18.97
C LYS A 728 24.16 -30.34 19.41
N THR A 729 23.72 -29.10 19.58
CA THR A 729 24.60 -28.00 20.03
C THR A 729 23.92 -27.12 21.05
N PHE A 730 24.66 -26.65 22.05
CA PHE A 730 24.14 -25.73 23.05
C PHE A 730 24.30 -24.28 22.59
N ARG A 731 23.24 -23.49 22.74
CA ARG A 731 23.22 -22.06 22.40
C ARG A 731 22.54 -21.26 23.50
N PHE A 732 23.02 -20.05 23.77
CA PHE A 732 22.32 -19.12 24.64
C PHE A 732 20.99 -18.70 24.03
N VAL A 733 19.92 -18.67 24.82
CA VAL A 733 18.62 -18.11 24.43
C VAL A 733 18.69 -16.59 24.57
N ASP A 734 18.17 -15.88 23.56
CA ASP A 734 18.15 -14.42 23.55
C ASP A 734 17.27 -13.88 24.70
N PRO A 735 17.84 -13.13 25.65
CA PRO A 735 17.10 -12.64 26.81
C PRO A 735 16.25 -11.38 26.51
N LYS A 736 16.10 -10.96 25.25
CA LYS A 736 15.35 -9.78 24.75
C LYS A 736 14.76 -8.85 25.80
N GLY A 737 15.46 -7.75 26.06
CA GLY A 737 14.99 -6.67 26.93
C GLY A 737 15.19 -6.93 28.43
N ALA A 738 15.75 -8.08 28.83
CA ALA A 738 16.13 -8.34 30.20
C ALA A 738 17.17 -7.33 30.68
N LYS A 739 16.92 -6.75 31.85
CA LYS A 739 17.81 -5.82 32.54
C LYS A 739 18.24 -6.39 33.87
N LEU A 740 19.53 -6.35 34.15
CA LEU A 740 20.11 -6.74 35.43
C LEU A 740 20.84 -5.54 36.05
N THR A 741 20.67 -5.34 37.35
CA THR A 741 21.37 -4.28 38.08
C THR A 741 22.53 -4.90 38.85
N GLY A 742 23.76 -4.50 38.53
CA GLY A 742 24.96 -4.96 39.23
C GLY A 742 25.08 -4.35 40.64
N VAL A 743 26.03 -4.85 41.43
CA VAL A 743 26.29 -4.34 42.79
C VAL A 743 26.67 -2.85 42.74
N SER A 744 27.36 -2.41 41.69
CA SER A 744 27.70 -1.01 41.39
C SER A 744 26.50 -0.09 41.15
N LYS A 745 25.27 -0.62 41.12
CA LYS A 745 24.02 0.03 40.70
C LYS A 745 23.92 0.34 39.21
N THR A 746 24.91 -0.06 38.41
CA THR A 746 24.82 0.01 36.95
C THR A 746 23.74 -0.94 36.46
N VAL A 747 22.85 -0.46 35.59
CA VAL A 747 21.85 -1.28 34.91
C VAL A 747 22.42 -1.74 33.58
N TYR A 748 22.48 -3.06 33.40
CA TYR A 748 22.94 -3.71 32.19
C TYR A 748 21.77 -4.30 31.42
N THR A 749 21.74 -4.08 30.10
CA THR A 749 20.85 -4.78 29.18
C THR A 749 21.58 -6.02 28.67
N MET A 750 20.94 -7.18 28.80
CA MET A 750 21.50 -8.46 28.39
C MET A 750 21.16 -8.78 26.94
N SER A 751 22.08 -9.41 26.23
CA SER A 751 21.89 -9.89 24.85
C SER A 751 22.79 -11.10 24.56
N VAL A 752 22.66 -11.71 23.40
CA VAL A 752 23.55 -12.77 22.91
C VAL A 752 24.23 -12.33 21.61
N ASN A 753 25.41 -12.87 21.32
CA ASN A 753 26.07 -12.65 20.02
C ASN A 753 25.33 -13.39 18.87
N ALA A 754 25.71 -13.11 17.62
CA ALA A 754 25.03 -13.65 16.43
C ALA A 754 24.99 -15.19 16.40
N ASP A 755 26.10 -15.83 16.78
CA ASP A 755 26.22 -17.29 16.80
C ASP A 755 25.64 -17.92 18.09
N ARG A 756 25.10 -17.09 19.00
CA ARG A 756 24.50 -17.49 20.28
C ARG A 756 25.43 -18.31 21.20
N THR A 757 26.73 -18.05 21.12
CA THR A 757 27.79 -18.67 21.93
C THR A 757 28.30 -17.77 23.06
N GLN A 758 27.88 -16.51 23.10
CA GLN A 758 28.28 -15.54 24.13
C GLN A 758 27.06 -14.81 24.68
N LEU A 759 26.99 -14.71 26.01
CA LEU A 759 26.09 -13.82 26.74
C LEU A 759 26.80 -12.48 26.93
N LEU A 760 26.13 -11.39 26.52
CA LEU A 760 26.67 -10.04 26.51
C LEU A 760 25.88 -9.15 27.48
N ALA A 761 26.57 -8.16 28.05
CA ALA A 761 25.98 -7.10 28.86
C ALA A 761 26.42 -5.73 28.33
N SER A 762 25.47 -4.79 28.33
CA SER A 762 25.69 -3.42 27.83
C SER A 762 25.01 -2.38 28.71
N SER A 763 25.60 -1.19 28.83
CA SER A 763 25.04 -0.01 29.47
C SER A 763 25.47 1.24 28.69
N GLU A 764 25.04 2.45 29.10
CA GLU A 764 25.47 3.69 28.44
C GLU A 764 27.01 3.85 28.38
N ALA A 765 27.71 3.36 29.40
CA ALA A 765 29.17 3.46 29.52
C ALA A 765 29.92 2.18 29.09
N VAL A 766 29.21 1.08 28.84
CA VAL A 766 29.80 -0.24 28.57
C VAL A 766 29.18 -0.84 27.33
N ALA A 767 29.96 -1.00 26.26
CA ALA A 767 29.48 -1.62 25.03
C ALA A 767 29.75 -3.13 25.03
N ASN A 768 28.68 -3.94 24.89
CA ASN A 768 28.70 -5.38 24.55
C ASN A 768 29.84 -6.20 25.18
N THR A 769 29.99 -6.12 26.50
CA THR A 769 31.00 -6.91 27.21
C THR A 769 30.51 -8.33 27.41
N VAL A 770 31.36 -9.32 27.09
CA VAL A 770 31.05 -10.74 27.28
C VAL A 770 31.00 -11.07 28.77
N VAL A 771 29.92 -11.68 29.22
CA VAL A 771 29.72 -12.11 30.62
C VAL A 771 29.90 -13.62 30.77
N ALA A 772 29.43 -14.40 29.80
CA ALA A 772 29.63 -15.84 29.77
C ALA A 772 29.79 -16.33 28.33
N THR A 773 30.52 -17.44 28.16
CA THR A 773 30.82 -18.04 26.86
C THR A 773 30.55 -19.55 26.89
N ILE A 774 30.02 -20.08 25.80
CA ILE A 774 30.04 -21.51 25.47
C ILE A 774 31.21 -21.72 24.54
N LYS A 775 32.22 -22.47 24.99
CA LYS A 775 33.37 -22.85 24.18
C LYS A 775 33.10 -24.23 23.57
N ASP A 776 33.12 -24.27 22.24
CA ASP A 776 32.81 -25.45 21.44
C ASP A 776 33.72 -26.65 21.78
N ALA A 777 33.09 -27.83 21.84
CA ALA A 777 33.68 -29.17 21.86
C ALA A 777 34.98 -29.33 21.06
N ALA A 778 35.10 -28.72 19.87
CA ALA A 778 36.29 -28.84 19.02
C ALA A 778 37.59 -28.36 19.70
N ASN A 779 37.48 -27.48 20.71
CA ASN A 779 38.62 -26.93 21.45
C ASN A 779 38.74 -27.46 22.90
N ASN A 780 37.83 -28.34 23.35
CA ASN A 780 37.77 -28.84 24.72
C ASN A 780 37.47 -30.36 24.78
N ASP A 781 38.33 -31.18 24.18
CA ASP A 781 38.24 -32.66 24.22
C ASP A 781 36.91 -33.27 23.73
N GLY A 782 36.12 -32.51 22.96
CA GLY A 782 34.85 -32.98 22.39
C GLY A 782 33.59 -32.59 23.17
N GLU A 783 33.69 -31.79 24.25
CA GLU A 783 32.52 -31.37 25.05
C GLU A 783 32.35 -29.84 25.13
N ASP A 784 31.11 -29.36 25.08
CA ASP A 784 30.80 -27.93 25.22
C ASP A 784 31.01 -27.46 26.67
N LEU A 785 31.88 -26.46 26.86
CA LEU A 785 32.23 -25.87 28.14
C LEU A 785 31.54 -24.51 28.31
N ILE A 786 30.68 -24.35 29.31
CA ILE A 786 30.16 -23.05 29.72
C ILE A 786 31.08 -22.40 30.74
N GLN A 787 31.43 -21.13 30.54
CA GLN A 787 32.36 -20.39 31.39
C GLN A 787 31.85 -18.98 31.69
N LEU A 788 32.01 -18.54 32.95
CA LEU A 788 31.87 -17.13 33.33
C LEU A 788 33.17 -16.37 33.03
N GLU A 789 33.07 -15.19 32.42
CA GLU A 789 34.23 -14.38 32.05
C GLU A 789 34.83 -13.63 33.24
N ASP A 790 36.17 -13.59 33.32
CA ASP A 790 36.89 -12.86 34.35
C ASP A 790 37.04 -11.38 33.99
N ASN A 791 35.96 -10.61 34.11
CA ASN A 791 35.97 -9.17 33.90
C ASN A 791 35.09 -8.42 34.91
N SER A 792 35.21 -7.08 34.92
CA SER A 792 34.51 -6.23 35.88
C SER A 792 32.99 -6.34 35.79
N VAL A 793 32.41 -6.49 34.59
CA VAL A 793 30.96 -6.55 34.36
C VAL A 793 30.39 -7.87 34.86
N ALA A 794 31.03 -9.00 34.51
CA ALA A 794 30.62 -10.31 34.99
C ALA A 794 30.68 -10.41 36.52
N LYS A 795 31.74 -9.86 37.13
CA LYS A 795 31.87 -9.79 38.60
C LYS A 795 30.82 -8.89 39.23
N ASP A 796 30.47 -7.77 38.61
CA ASP A 796 29.46 -6.86 39.13
C ASP A 796 28.06 -7.49 39.15
N LEU A 797 27.73 -8.27 38.13
CA LEU A 797 26.48 -9.02 38.03
C LEU A 797 26.46 -10.27 38.93
N LEU A 798 27.57 -10.99 39.02
CA LEU A 798 27.70 -12.21 39.84
C LEU A 798 27.43 -11.95 41.33
N ASN A 799 27.86 -10.80 41.85
CA ASN A 799 27.83 -10.52 43.29
C ASN A 799 26.51 -9.91 43.79
N VAL A 800 25.53 -9.68 42.91
CA VAL A 800 24.21 -9.12 43.24
C VAL A 800 23.50 -9.97 44.29
N ALA A 801 23.49 -11.28 44.08
CA ALA A 801 22.78 -12.22 44.93
C ALA A 801 23.70 -13.38 45.33
N GLY A 802 23.43 -13.92 46.52
CA GLY A 802 24.14 -15.05 47.07
C GLY A 802 23.39 -16.36 46.88
N ARG A 803 23.97 -17.44 47.42
CA ARG A 803 23.34 -18.77 47.41
C ARG A 803 21.91 -18.78 47.97
N ASP A 804 21.61 -17.92 48.94
CA ASP A 804 20.31 -17.87 49.59
C ASP A 804 19.25 -17.08 48.80
N ASP A 805 19.63 -16.41 47.70
CA ASP A 805 18.76 -15.57 46.88
C ASP A 805 18.87 -15.94 45.39
N LEU A 806 18.67 -17.24 45.09
CA LEU A 806 18.85 -17.79 43.74
C LEU A 806 17.97 -17.12 42.67
N ALA A 807 16.84 -16.54 43.05
CA ALA A 807 15.95 -15.84 42.13
C ALA A 807 16.61 -14.61 41.49
N ASN A 808 17.55 -13.96 42.20
CA ASN A 808 18.26 -12.77 41.75
C ASN A 808 19.69 -13.06 41.27
N ASN A 809 20.10 -14.33 41.22
CA ASN A 809 21.42 -14.72 40.72
C ASN A 809 21.56 -14.45 39.22
N LEU A 810 22.80 -14.17 38.80
CA LEU A 810 23.18 -14.17 37.40
C LEU A 810 22.81 -15.52 36.77
N THR A 811 21.83 -15.48 35.88
CA THR A 811 21.25 -16.66 35.23
C THR A 811 21.37 -16.48 33.72
N ALA A 812 21.96 -17.46 33.04
CA ALA A 812 21.86 -17.61 31.60
C ALA A 812 20.80 -18.65 31.25
N ARG A 813 20.26 -18.60 30.04
CA ARG A 813 19.34 -19.62 29.54
C ARG A 813 19.93 -20.27 28.31
N LEU A 814 19.91 -21.60 28.25
CA LEU A 814 20.44 -22.39 27.14
C LEU A 814 19.32 -23.11 26.41
N SER A 815 19.52 -23.35 25.11
CA SER A 815 18.71 -24.23 24.27
C SER A 815 19.58 -25.28 23.61
N VAL A 816 19.08 -26.51 23.49
CA VAL A 816 19.64 -27.53 22.60
C VAL A 816 19.08 -27.33 21.20
N GLU A 817 19.95 -26.98 20.26
CA GLU A 817 19.64 -26.91 18.83
C GLU A 817 20.03 -28.21 18.14
N THR A 818 19.19 -28.67 17.22
CA THR A 818 19.38 -29.91 16.46
C THR A 818 19.51 -29.60 14.98
N LEU A 819 20.46 -30.26 14.30
CA LEU A 819 20.62 -30.18 12.85
C LEU A 819 20.85 -31.58 12.28
N ASN A 820 20.16 -31.94 11.20
CA ASN A 820 20.41 -33.18 10.46
C ASN A 820 21.62 -33.06 9.52
N GLY A 821 21.93 -34.14 8.80
CA GLY A 821 23.07 -34.22 7.86
C GLY A 821 23.06 -33.23 6.69
N CYS A 822 21.95 -32.54 6.43
CA CYS A 822 21.83 -31.47 5.43
C CYS A 822 21.62 -30.08 6.05
N GLY A 823 21.89 -29.92 7.34
CA GLY A 823 21.84 -28.62 8.03
C GLY A 823 20.41 -28.12 8.29
N LYS A 824 19.43 -29.02 8.38
CA LYS A 824 18.04 -28.68 8.69
C LYS A 824 17.68 -29.12 10.11
N SER A 825 16.96 -28.28 10.84
CA SER A 825 16.54 -28.55 12.22
C SER A 825 15.22 -29.30 12.29
N LEU A 826 14.98 -29.97 13.43
CA LEU A 826 13.61 -30.32 13.82
C LEU A 826 12.74 -29.05 13.85
N ASN A 827 11.45 -29.21 13.54
CA ASN A 827 10.46 -28.13 13.65
C ASN A 827 10.29 -27.70 15.10
N GLU A 828 10.28 -28.66 16.03
CA GLU A 828 10.18 -28.41 17.46
C GLU A 828 10.94 -29.49 18.23
N VAL A 829 11.62 -29.06 19.31
CA VAL A 829 12.14 -29.96 20.33
C VAL A 829 11.54 -29.55 21.67
N THR A 830 10.64 -30.36 22.22
CA THR A 830 10.03 -30.08 23.51
C THR A 830 11.07 -30.22 24.63
N ASN A 831 11.00 -29.33 25.65
CA ASN A 831 11.88 -29.33 26.83
C ASN A 831 13.38 -29.13 26.50
N ASN A 832 13.70 -28.45 25.40
CA ASN A 832 15.07 -28.21 24.95
C ASN A 832 15.75 -26.99 25.62
N GLU A 833 15.03 -26.20 26.40
CA GLU A 833 15.56 -25.03 27.10
C GLU A 833 15.66 -25.23 28.61
N PHE A 834 16.71 -24.68 29.22
CA PHE A 834 16.93 -24.72 30.66
C PHE A 834 17.80 -23.56 31.15
N ASP A 835 17.72 -23.27 32.44
CA ASP A 835 18.47 -22.19 33.07
C ASP A 835 19.83 -22.66 33.60
N VAL A 836 20.81 -21.78 33.57
CA VAL A 836 22.17 -21.97 34.10
C VAL A 836 22.47 -20.86 35.09
N LYS A 837 22.54 -21.21 36.37
CA LYS A 837 22.86 -20.26 37.44
C LYS A 837 24.35 -20.24 37.73
N PHE A 838 24.94 -19.05 37.73
CA PHE A 838 26.31 -18.82 38.20
C PHE A 838 26.25 -18.47 39.68
N LEU A 839 26.71 -19.38 40.55
CA LEU A 839 26.70 -19.12 41.99
C LEU A 839 28.00 -18.41 42.38
N ARG A 840 27.88 -17.26 43.06
CA ARG A 840 29.07 -16.58 43.57
C ARG A 840 29.85 -17.50 44.53
N PRO A 841 31.20 -17.50 44.50
CA PRO A 841 32.01 -18.46 45.25
C PRO A 841 31.91 -18.37 46.77
N ILE A 842 31.58 -17.19 47.31
CA ILE A 842 31.55 -16.94 48.76
C ILE A 842 30.27 -16.21 49.17
N THR A 843 29.86 -16.40 50.42
CA THR A 843 28.87 -15.58 51.11
C THR A 843 29.45 -15.08 52.41
N VAL A 844 29.32 -13.78 52.64
CA VAL A 844 29.80 -13.10 53.85
C VAL A 844 28.62 -12.43 54.53
N LYS A 845 28.50 -12.62 55.84
CA LYS A 845 27.47 -12.00 56.68
C LYS A 845 28.10 -11.47 57.96
N ALA A 846 27.45 -10.51 58.60
CA ALA A 846 27.78 -10.12 59.96
C ALA A 846 27.55 -11.33 60.90
N ASP A 847 28.52 -11.64 61.75
CA ASP A 847 28.30 -12.53 62.89
C ASP A 847 27.80 -11.68 64.09
N LYS A 848 27.46 -12.33 65.20
CA LYS A 848 26.99 -11.65 66.41
C LYS A 848 28.11 -10.76 66.98
N MET A 849 27.99 -9.46 66.74
CA MET A 849 28.86 -8.44 67.29
C MET A 849 28.72 -8.36 68.81
N ASP A 850 29.81 -7.99 69.50
CA ASP A 850 29.75 -7.66 70.92
C ASP A 850 29.12 -6.28 71.12
N ASN A 851 28.56 -6.03 72.31
CA ASN A 851 27.96 -4.74 72.63
C ASN A 851 29.04 -3.75 73.07
N PHE A 852 28.95 -2.51 72.60
CA PHE A 852 29.66 -1.39 73.21
C PHE A 852 29.05 -1.06 74.58
N LYS A 853 29.88 -0.59 75.50
CA LYS A 853 29.46 -0.01 76.79
C LYS A 853 29.67 1.49 76.71
N ASP A 854 28.60 2.27 76.87
CA ASP A 854 28.72 3.71 76.89
C ASP A 854 29.34 4.25 78.20
N GLY A 855 30.11 5.34 78.12
CA GLY A 855 30.67 6.04 79.28
C GLY A 855 31.94 5.43 79.88
N VAL A 856 32.56 4.43 79.22
CA VAL A 856 33.88 3.89 79.61
C VAL A 856 35.02 4.64 78.90
N ASP A 857 36.23 4.61 79.47
CA ASP A 857 37.42 5.23 78.86
C ASP A 857 37.66 4.68 77.43
N VAL A 858 37.97 5.58 76.49
CA VAL A 858 38.26 5.20 75.10
C VAL A 858 39.50 4.28 75.07
N GLY A 859 39.34 3.08 74.53
CA GLY A 859 40.39 2.04 74.49
C GLY A 859 40.30 1.02 75.63
N ALA A 860 39.40 1.20 76.59
CA ALA A 860 39.12 0.22 77.64
C ALA A 860 38.18 -0.91 77.17
N GLU A 861 38.08 -1.96 77.98
CA GLU A 861 37.17 -3.08 77.73
C GLU A 861 35.71 -2.59 77.65
N GLY A 862 35.05 -2.83 76.52
CA GLY A 862 33.69 -2.39 76.26
C GLY A 862 33.57 -1.12 75.39
N SER A 863 34.61 -0.28 75.26
CA SER A 863 34.65 0.74 74.19
C SER A 863 35.29 0.22 72.91
N VAL A 864 35.98 -0.92 72.97
CA VAL A 864 36.58 -1.62 71.82
C VAL A 864 35.97 -3.02 71.69
N ILE A 865 35.54 -3.38 70.49
CA ILE A 865 35.02 -4.72 70.15
C ILE A 865 35.71 -5.28 68.90
N ASP A 866 35.80 -6.61 68.79
CA ASP A 866 36.31 -7.27 67.60
C ASP A 866 35.27 -7.27 66.46
N VAL A 867 35.72 -7.09 65.23
CA VAL A 867 34.88 -7.28 64.03
C VAL A 867 34.69 -8.77 63.79
N LYS A 868 33.44 -9.24 63.83
CA LYS A 868 33.08 -10.65 63.65
C LYS A 868 32.26 -10.84 62.37
N LEU A 869 32.81 -11.60 61.43
CA LEU A 869 32.18 -11.90 60.15
C LEU A 869 32.12 -13.41 59.92
N ALA A 870 31.00 -13.90 59.40
CA ALA A 870 30.82 -15.29 59.04
C ALA A 870 31.02 -15.46 57.52
N PHE A 871 31.98 -16.31 57.14
CA PHE A 871 32.27 -16.65 55.76
C PHE A 871 31.87 -18.10 55.46
N THR A 872 31.14 -18.29 54.36
CA THR A 872 30.78 -19.59 53.81
C THR A 872 31.10 -19.62 52.33
N ASP A 873 31.41 -20.78 51.78
CA ASP A 873 31.58 -20.94 50.33
C ASP A 873 30.27 -21.30 49.61
N TRP A 874 30.34 -21.44 48.29
CA TRP A 874 29.19 -21.84 47.46
C TRP A 874 28.59 -23.19 47.85
N ARG A 875 29.31 -24.04 48.61
CA ARG A 875 28.80 -25.31 49.20
C ARG A 875 28.12 -25.11 50.55
N ASN A 876 28.05 -23.87 51.04
CA ASN A 876 27.62 -23.49 52.39
C ASN A 876 28.57 -24.05 53.47
N TYR A 877 29.83 -24.29 53.12
CA TYR A 877 30.86 -24.75 54.06
C TYR A 877 31.54 -23.54 54.70
N ALA A 878 31.62 -23.53 56.04
CA ALA A 878 32.26 -22.45 56.77
C ALA A 878 33.76 -22.36 56.44
N PHE A 879 34.30 -21.15 56.40
CA PHE A 879 35.72 -20.95 56.13
C PHE A 879 36.59 -21.51 57.25
N VAL A 880 37.63 -22.24 56.85
CA VAL A 880 38.63 -22.83 57.74
C VAL A 880 40.03 -22.40 57.31
N THR A 881 40.98 -22.50 58.23
CA THR A 881 42.41 -22.24 57.98
C THR A 881 43.23 -23.53 57.73
N THR A 882 42.63 -24.69 58.00
CA THR A 882 43.24 -26.02 57.87
C THR A 882 42.21 -27.06 57.38
N PRO A 883 42.58 -28.04 56.54
CA PRO A 883 43.91 -28.28 55.94
C PRO A 883 44.27 -27.31 54.80
N ILE A 884 43.29 -26.56 54.28
CA ILE A 884 43.47 -25.55 53.24
C ILE A 884 42.91 -24.23 53.79
N ASN A 885 43.64 -23.13 53.63
CA ASN A 885 43.18 -21.82 54.06
C ASN A 885 42.17 -21.24 53.04
N TYR A 886 40.89 -21.18 53.42
CA TYR A 886 39.82 -20.74 52.53
C TYR A 886 39.91 -19.24 52.23
N TYR A 887 40.38 -18.42 53.17
CA TYR A 887 40.57 -16.99 52.94
C TYR A 887 41.61 -16.74 51.84
N THR A 888 42.71 -17.50 51.84
CA THR A 888 43.73 -17.44 50.79
C THR A 888 43.23 -18.04 49.48
N TYR A 889 42.56 -19.19 49.50
CA TYR A 889 42.07 -19.87 48.29
C TYR A 889 41.02 -19.04 47.52
N TYR A 890 40.00 -18.53 48.21
CA TYR A 890 39.00 -17.64 47.62
C TYR A 890 39.52 -16.21 47.38
N GLY A 891 40.76 -15.95 47.77
CA GLY A 891 41.47 -14.70 47.52
C GLY A 891 40.82 -13.50 48.17
N VAL A 892 40.42 -13.59 49.45
CA VAL A 892 39.89 -12.45 50.21
C VAL A 892 41.01 -11.42 50.40
N LYS A 893 40.89 -10.28 49.69
CA LYS A 893 41.94 -9.26 49.57
C LYS A 893 41.84 -8.16 50.63
N SER A 894 40.62 -7.69 50.90
CA SER A 894 40.41 -6.57 51.83
C SER A 894 39.01 -6.58 52.42
N ILE A 895 38.92 -6.07 53.65
CA ILE A 895 37.67 -5.80 54.37
C ILE A 895 37.71 -4.34 54.79
N THR A 896 36.76 -3.55 54.30
CA THR A 896 36.63 -2.13 54.62
C THR A 896 35.30 -1.87 55.31
N ILE A 897 35.33 -1.02 56.35
CA ILE A 897 34.15 -0.56 57.06
C ILE A 897 34.09 0.95 56.89
N ASP A 898 33.00 1.46 56.30
CA ASP A 898 32.80 2.89 56.03
C ASP A 898 32.18 3.56 57.26
N THR A 899 33.04 4.00 58.18
CA THR A 899 32.61 4.66 59.41
C THR A 899 32.01 6.06 59.17
N ASP A 900 32.31 6.69 58.03
CA ASP A 900 31.79 8.02 57.68
C ASP A 900 30.32 7.95 57.26
N LYS A 901 29.89 6.82 56.71
CA LYS A 901 28.48 6.52 56.38
C LYS A 901 27.74 5.77 57.48
N ALA A 902 28.32 5.66 58.67
CA ALA A 902 27.67 5.02 59.79
C ALA A 902 26.34 5.71 60.15
N GLN A 903 25.35 4.90 60.51
CA GLN A 903 24.04 5.36 60.96
C GLN A 903 23.77 4.90 62.39
N THR A 904 22.97 5.62 63.16
CA THR A 904 22.62 5.31 64.55
C THR A 904 21.13 5.44 64.79
N THR A 905 20.58 4.64 65.72
CA THR A 905 19.20 4.73 66.19
C THR A 905 19.04 5.53 67.48
N VAL A 906 20.01 6.36 67.86
CA VAL A 906 19.95 7.20 69.08
C VAL A 906 18.68 8.08 69.15
N ASN A 907 18.11 8.44 67.99
CA ASN A 907 16.83 9.17 67.87
C ASN A 907 15.62 8.27 67.56
N GLY A 908 15.73 6.95 67.72
CA GLY A 908 14.67 5.96 67.47
C GLY A 908 14.57 5.43 66.04
N LYS A 909 15.41 5.88 65.09
CA LYS A 909 15.51 5.38 63.71
C LYS A 909 16.92 5.62 63.16
N TYR A 910 17.35 4.86 62.14
CA TYR A 910 18.68 5.00 61.56
C TYR A 910 18.88 6.37 60.88
N GLU A 911 19.74 7.20 61.46
CA GLU A 911 20.16 8.52 60.97
C GLU A 911 21.70 8.65 61.05
N PRO A 912 22.33 9.61 60.36
CA PRO A 912 23.78 9.84 60.49
C PRO A 912 24.22 10.03 61.95
N ILE A 913 25.44 9.59 62.29
CA ILE A 913 25.99 9.76 63.64
C ILE A 913 26.04 11.26 64.03
N PRO A 914 25.48 11.66 65.20
CA PRO A 914 25.52 13.05 65.68
C PRO A 914 26.94 13.59 65.88
N ALA A 915 27.09 14.91 65.74
CA ALA A 915 28.36 15.59 65.98
C ALA A 915 28.92 15.28 67.38
N GLY A 916 30.20 14.90 67.41
CA GLY A 916 30.92 14.56 68.65
C GLY A 916 30.86 13.07 69.04
N MET A 917 29.95 12.28 68.46
CA MET A 917 29.95 10.82 68.58
C MET A 917 30.69 10.24 67.38
N LYS A 918 31.46 9.16 67.56
CA LYS A 918 32.15 8.51 66.44
C LYS A 918 32.40 7.04 66.68
N VAL A 919 32.59 6.29 65.60
CA VAL A 919 33.15 4.94 65.63
C VAL A 919 34.41 4.94 64.76
N GLU A 920 35.50 4.37 65.25
CA GLU A 920 36.73 4.17 64.49
C GLU A 920 36.92 2.69 64.18
N TYR A 921 37.48 2.39 63.00
CA TYR A 921 37.89 1.05 62.62
C TYR A 921 39.41 0.97 62.56
N SER A 922 40.01 -0.02 63.23
CA SER A 922 41.47 -0.20 63.30
C SER A 922 42.11 -0.66 61.98
N GLY A 923 41.29 -1.03 61.00
CA GLY A 923 41.75 -1.79 59.84
C GLY A 923 41.91 -3.28 60.16
N VAL A 924 42.10 -4.07 59.10
CA VAL A 924 42.29 -5.52 59.17
C VAL A 924 43.59 -5.87 59.87
N GLU A 925 43.55 -6.83 60.81
CA GLU A 925 44.75 -7.40 61.44
C GLU A 925 45.38 -8.50 60.57
N ASP A 926 44.66 -9.60 60.34
CA ASP A 926 45.12 -10.73 59.53
C ASP A 926 43.92 -11.55 59.02
N ILE A 927 43.53 -11.30 57.76
CA ILE A 927 42.45 -12.05 57.08
C ILE A 927 42.73 -13.54 57.07
N SER A 928 43.99 -13.96 56.88
CA SER A 928 44.35 -15.38 56.74
C SER A 928 44.19 -16.15 58.06
N ALA A 929 44.23 -15.45 59.19
CA ALA A 929 43.96 -15.99 60.52
C ALA A 929 42.51 -15.77 60.98
N GLY A 930 41.63 -15.20 60.14
CA GLY A 930 40.25 -14.87 60.52
C GLY A 930 40.14 -13.67 61.48
N LYS A 931 41.11 -12.74 61.46
CA LYS A 931 41.15 -11.55 62.33
C LYS A 931 40.85 -10.29 61.54
N PHE A 932 39.65 -9.75 61.70
CA PHE A 932 39.12 -8.69 60.83
C PHE A 932 39.27 -7.27 61.38
N GLY A 933 40.02 -7.09 62.48
CA GLY A 933 40.20 -5.78 63.11
C GLY A 933 39.19 -5.49 64.21
N LYS A 934 39.21 -4.25 64.71
CA LYS A 934 38.45 -3.79 65.88
C LYS A 934 37.71 -2.49 65.59
N LEU A 935 36.58 -2.32 66.27
CA LEU A 935 35.81 -1.07 66.27
C LEU A 935 35.94 -0.40 67.64
N THR A 936 36.13 0.92 67.65
CA THR A 936 36.21 1.74 68.86
C THR A 936 35.08 2.76 68.87
N TYR A 937 34.21 2.72 69.89
CA TYR A 937 33.15 3.69 70.10
C TYR A 937 33.62 4.87 70.94
N ILE A 938 33.25 6.09 70.53
CA ILE A 938 33.54 7.34 71.24
C ILE A 938 32.24 8.13 71.43
N ASN A 939 31.89 8.37 72.69
CA ASN A 939 30.75 9.17 73.11
C ASN A 939 31.01 10.68 72.91
N ASN A 940 29.94 11.44 72.68
CA ASN A 940 29.91 12.90 72.57
C ASN A 940 29.87 13.68 73.91
N LYS A 941 30.33 13.09 75.02
CA LYS A 941 30.31 13.65 76.39
C LYS A 941 28.91 13.79 77.00
N ALA A 942 27.95 12.95 76.59
CA ALA A 942 26.58 12.94 77.12
C ALA A 942 26.21 11.55 77.65
N GLU A 943 25.32 11.48 78.65
CA GLU A 943 24.69 10.21 79.02
C GLU A 943 23.69 9.80 77.93
N VAL A 944 23.67 8.51 77.58
CA VAL A 944 22.81 7.95 76.52
C VAL A 944 22.07 6.69 77.01
N GLY A 945 20.90 6.46 76.41
CA GLY A 945 20.18 5.19 76.50
C GLY A 945 20.78 4.11 75.60
N GLU A 946 20.06 3.00 75.42
CA GLU A 946 20.46 1.94 74.48
C GLU A 946 20.10 2.32 73.04
N PHE A 947 21.00 2.06 72.10
CA PHE A 947 20.78 2.29 70.66
C PHE A 947 21.71 1.41 69.83
N ASP A 948 21.49 1.37 68.51
CA ASP A 948 22.30 0.59 67.57
C ASP A 948 23.04 1.51 66.61
N ILE A 949 24.25 1.10 66.22
CA ILE A 949 25.05 1.71 65.15
C ILE A 949 25.14 0.72 64.01
N LYS A 950 24.77 1.14 62.80
CA LYS A 950 24.86 0.38 61.56
C LYS A 950 26.02 0.90 60.72
N LEU A 951 26.90 0.00 60.28
CA LEU A 951 28.12 0.32 59.55
C LEU A 951 28.16 -0.47 58.22
N PRO A 952 28.28 0.22 57.07
CA PRO A 952 28.48 -0.45 55.79
C PRO A 952 29.84 -1.13 55.71
N VAL A 953 29.85 -2.38 55.23
CA VAL A 953 31.03 -3.23 55.05
C VAL A 953 31.15 -3.66 53.59
N ALA A 954 32.36 -3.60 53.05
CA ALA A 954 32.69 -4.14 51.73
C ALA A 954 33.86 -5.14 51.84
N VAL A 955 33.66 -6.33 51.27
CA VAL A 955 34.64 -7.42 51.28
C VAL A 955 35.03 -7.75 49.84
N LYS A 956 36.30 -7.50 49.50
CA LYS A 956 36.84 -7.77 48.16
C LYS A 956 37.51 -9.13 48.13
N TYR A 957 37.18 -9.96 47.13
CA TYR A 957 37.76 -11.28 46.92
C TYR A 957 38.12 -11.52 45.44
N ALA A 958 38.48 -12.76 45.07
CA ALA A 958 38.92 -13.09 43.70
C ALA A 958 37.88 -12.73 42.62
N TRP A 959 36.59 -12.98 42.90
CA TRP A 959 35.48 -12.81 41.95
C TRP A 959 34.59 -11.59 42.22
N GLY A 960 35.07 -10.60 42.97
CA GLY A 960 34.42 -9.28 43.09
C GLY A 960 34.35 -8.73 44.51
N THR A 961 33.27 -8.01 44.82
CA THR A 961 33.05 -7.36 46.11
C THR A 961 31.66 -7.74 46.64
N VAL A 962 31.58 -8.12 47.91
CA VAL A 962 30.32 -8.33 48.65
C VAL A 962 30.10 -7.15 49.59
N GLU A 963 28.94 -6.53 49.51
CA GLU A 963 28.55 -5.40 50.38
C GLU A 963 27.38 -5.79 51.29
N PHE A 964 27.48 -5.43 52.58
CA PHE A 964 26.45 -5.65 53.59
C PHE A 964 26.66 -4.72 54.79
N ASP A 965 25.68 -4.62 55.68
CA ASP A 965 25.79 -3.81 56.90
C ASP A 965 26.11 -4.70 58.12
N ILE A 966 26.97 -4.22 59.03
CA ILE A 966 27.07 -4.75 60.41
C ILE A 966 26.27 -3.84 61.35
N VAL A 967 25.68 -4.43 62.39
CA VAL A 967 24.94 -3.70 63.43
C VAL A 967 25.61 -3.95 64.78
N CYS A 968 26.02 -2.88 65.45
CA CYS A 968 26.64 -2.90 66.77
C CYS A 968 25.70 -2.24 67.78
N HIS A 969 25.38 -2.96 68.85
CA HIS A 969 24.55 -2.43 69.93
C HIS A 969 25.39 -1.63 70.92
N VAL A 970 24.91 -0.46 71.34
CA VAL A 970 25.50 0.37 72.39
C VAL A 970 24.62 0.30 73.63
N ALA A 971 25.14 -0.29 74.71
CA ALA A 971 24.47 -0.34 76.00
C ALA A 971 24.47 1.03 76.69
N LYS A 972 23.48 1.28 77.55
CA LYS A 972 23.34 2.53 78.33
C LYS A 972 24.61 2.89 79.12
N THR A 973 24.78 4.18 79.43
CA THR A 973 25.93 4.72 80.17
C THR A 973 26.21 3.97 81.47
N VAL A 974 27.46 3.53 81.67
CA VAL A 974 27.94 2.89 82.89
C VAL A 974 27.96 3.90 84.05
N LYS A 975 27.56 3.47 85.26
CA LYS A 975 27.52 4.30 86.48
C LYS A 975 28.46 3.80 87.55
#